data_AF-A0A328BMP9-F1
#
_entry.id   AF-A0A328BMP9-F1
#
_cell.length_a   1.000
_cell.length_b   1.000
_cell.length_c   1.000
_cell.angle_alpha   90.00
_cell.angle_beta   90.00
_cell.angle_gamma   90.00
#
_symmetry.space_group_name_H-M   'P 1'
#
loop_
_entity.id
_entity.type
_entity.pdbx_description
1 polymer ?
#
loop_
_entity_poly.entity_id
_entity_poly.type
_entity_poly.pdbx_seq_one_letter_code
_entity_poly.pdbx_strand_id
1 'polypeptide(L)'
;MPDVTKLEARMWLYYRACSYLASDIEALHMGQWNLVASRDAAGLDGAAPYAHTKELFDKIRAFAANGAPGFAQPNQRRGARRGFVVLDFHSRTPLLYGAGTPAEQDLFDFYSYPIGASEIVTGGPTAVNSGNSFYAFPVWGITMVNNSCAAKYNGGGALGSPRNPRLFLIELDNSESEAGAPRLPQPGENPQMWGWDQITWFAKQPCAYRSDWLRYAYLWLKRNTPGTYLEMPGRRGLSADWLHRQYQFNDTRRAAPYSVCLAAPNVTLEQQRIKELWRGEHDTYFPLAPVADRSTPGALPAHRSLSNVAVEADGSVYWVDAVSGGLRHATWETDAAVPYWHISDIPAIQDAAGDLLFQAPGRLFYRSKDHRIKYGEWSAEAGWTSYSTGSAANDVPANVAGSLTFEANGLLHRRTNGATLYYRSLRNTLDYVEQAPDGTWRHGSVAVGGTPEHVDAVDGAIACPASGSLIIVANRQLRALNRTPAGWEAVPAPPLPALSSVTVEKTDAASSNVIVYCVTPDYHVAFARYSHAATAPRWDSTYLSGHGTIAAAGNAWGDIIVTGNSRLVYRGANSINSVRWCDGWLVERYDGVQNCEWGLARQADNSFYYVGKQGEVCCLRWDAPVCSVACVPPGRPPRQKPPRKWRWWWQ
;
A
#
# COMPACT_ATOMS: atom_id res chain seq x y z
N MET A 1 21.69 24.73 15.69
CA MET A 1 22.17 23.43 16.21
C MET A 1 23.38 23.68 17.10
N PRO A 2 23.50 23.04 18.28
CA PRO A 2 24.70 23.14 19.12
C PRO A 2 25.95 22.67 18.38
N ASP A 3 27.11 23.29 18.66
CA ASP A 3 28.41 22.92 18.07
C ASP A 3 29.24 22.15 19.10
N VAL A 4 29.44 20.85 18.91
CA VAL A 4 30.11 19.96 19.90
C VAL A 4 31.56 20.35 20.18
N THR A 5 32.17 21.18 19.33
CA THR A 5 33.54 21.68 19.53
C THR A 5 33.60 22.73 20.64
N LYS A 6 32.47 23.34 21.01
CA LYS A 6 32.35 24.31 22.10
C LYS A 6 32.11 23.62 23.44
N LEU A 7 32.82 24.06 24.47
CA LEU A 7 32.74 23.47 25.81
C LEU A 7 31.33 23.58 26.38
N GLU A 8 30.68 24.73 26.19
CA GLU A 8 29.32 25.03 26.66
C GLU A 8 28.30 24.06 26.06
N ALA A 9 28.45 23.74 24.76
CA ALA A 9 27.60 22.76 24.10
C ALA A 9 27.81 21.35 24.68
N ARG A 10 29.06 20.93 24.90
CA ARG A 10 29.36 19.63 25.54
C ARG A 10 28.82 19.56 26.96
N MET A 11 28.95 20.62 27.76
CA MET A 11 28.41 20.69 29.12
C MET A 11 26.88 20.57 29.12
N TRP A 12 26.20 21.27 28.21
CA TRP A 12 24.75 21.19 28.07
C TRP A 12 24.29 19.78 27.66
N LEU A 13 24.90 19.20 26.62
CA LEU A 13 24.58 17.87 26.13
C LEU A 13 24.84 16.79 27.19
N TYR A 14 25.96 16.89 27.91
CA TYR A 14 26.30 16.01 29.02
C TYR A 14 25.25 16.09 30.15
N TYR A 15 24.89 17.31 30.58
CA TYR A 15 23.87 17.52 31.59
C TYR A 15 22.52 16.91 31.19
N ARG A 16 22.09 17.09 29.93
CA ARG A 16 20.86 16.49 29.40
C ARG A 16 20.93 14.96 29.44
N ALA A 17 22.01 14.36 28.96
CA ALA A 17 22.20 12.91 28.98
C ALA A 17 22.15 12.35 30.41
N CYS A 18 22.85 12.97 31.36
CA CYS A 18 22.84 12.57 32.77
C CYS A 18 21.44 12.68 33.38
N SER A 19 20.66 13.71 33.02
CA SER A 19 19.29 13.90 33.50
C SER A 19 18.33 12.80 33.02
N TYR A 20 18.46 12.36 31.75
CA TYR A 20 17.68 11.24 31.22
C TYR A 20 18.07 9.92 31.90
N LEU A 21 19.37 9.68 32.08
CA LEU A 21 19.87 8.49 32.80
C LEU A 21 19.37 8.46 34.26
N ALA A 22 19.33 9.61 34.92
CA ALA A 22 18.77 9.76 36.26
C ALA A 22 17.25 9.53 36.34
N SER A 23 16.58 9.55 35.19
CA SER A 23 15.16 9.22 35.02
C SER A 23 14.94 7.79 34.50
N ASP A 24 15.96 6.93 34.62
CA ASP A 24 15.97 5.52 34.18
C ASP A 24 15.83 5.30 32.67
N ILE A 25 16.22 6.29 31.85
CA ILE A 25 16.28 6.17 30.39
C ILE A 25 17.72 5.86 29.97
N GLU A 26 17.94 4.65 29.47
CA GLU A 26 19.28 4.09 29.18
C GLU A 26 19.59 3.93 27.68
N ALA A 27 18.67 4.37 26.83
CA ALA A 27 18.86 4.52 25.39
C ALA A 27 18.62 5.99 25.05
N LEU A 28 19.63 6.67 24.47
CA LEU A 28 19.56 8.09 24.16
C LEU A 28 19.70 8.30 22.66
N HIS A 29 18.63 8.82 22.07
CA HIS A 29 18.64 9.33 20.71
C HIS A 29 19.26 10.74 20.70
N MET A 30 20.38 10.88 19.99
CA MET A 30 21.19 12.10 19.97
C MET A 30 20.75 13.08 18.88
N GLY A 31 19.67 12.79 18.14
CA GLY A 31 19.09 13.68 17.13
C GLY A 31 19.88 13.72 15.83
N GLN A 32 19.94 14.88 15.18
CA GLN A 32 20.70 15.06 13.94
C GLN A 32 22.19 15.32 14.24
N TRP A 33 22.91 14.31 14.74
CA TRP A 33 24.28 14.48 15.21
C TRP A 33 25.27 14.92 14.12
N ASN A 34 25.01 14.60 12.86
CA ASN A 34 25.79 15.12 11.73
C ASN A 34 25.84 16.66 11.69
N LEU A 35 24.79 17.34 12.14
CA LEU A 35 24.77 18.80 12.23
C LEU A 35 25.57 19.28 13.45
N VAL A 36 25.41 18.59 14.58
CA VAL A 36 26.06 18.91 15.87
C VAL A 36 27.58 18.71 15.81
N ALA A 37 28.02 17.67 15.10
CA ALA A 37 29.41 17.29 14.92
C ALA A 37 30.03 17.79 13.60
N SER A 38 29.33 18.62 12.84
CA SER A 38 29.78 19.06 11.50
C SER A 38 31.19 19.67 11.48
N ARG A 39 31.55 20.43 12.52
CA ARG A 39 32.90 21.01 12.70
C ARG A 39 33.92 20.07 13.33
N ASP A 40 33.44 19.04 14.03
CA ASP A 40 34.28 18.00 14.65
C ASP A 40 34.65 16.90 13.62
N ALA A 41 33.90 16.80 12.52
CA ALA A 41 33.98 15.74 11.52
C ALA A 41 35.33 15.62 10.81
N ALA A 42 36.04 16.73 10.60
CA ALA A 42 37.36 16.72 9.96
C ALA A 42 38.52 16.53 10.97
N GLY A 43 38.23 16.61 12.27
CA GLY A 43 39.24 16.85 13.30
C GLY A 43 39.64 18.33 13.35
N LEU A 44 39.94 18.82 14.55
CA LEU A 44 40.38 20.20 14.80
C LEU A 44 41.71 20.18 15.54
N ASP A 45 42.57 21.15 15.26
CA ASP A 45 43.84 21.38 15.99
C ASP A 45 44.74 20.13 16.09
N GLY A 46 44.77 19.33 15.02
CA GLY A 46 45.56 18.09 14.95
C GLY A 46 44.92 16.89 15.67
N ALA A 47 43.74 17.04 16.24
CA ALA A 47 42.96 15.94 16.79
C ALA A 47 42.36 15.07 15.69
N ALA A 48 42.10 13.79 16.01
CA ALA A 48 41.43 12.88 15.11
C ALA A 48 39.99 13.35 14.79
N PRO A 49 39.43 12.96 13.64
CA PRO A 49 38.02 13.14 13.33
C PRO A 49 37.11 12.71 14.49
N TYR A 50 36.16 13.57 14.85
CA TYR A 50 35.18 13.36 15.92
C TYR A 50 35.73 13.26 17.35
N ALA A 51 36.90 13.85 17.63
CA ALA A 51 37.53 13.78 18.95
C ALA A 51 36.68 14.38 20.08
N HIS A 52 35.98 15.50 19.85
CA HIS A 52 35.15 16.10 20.89
C HIS A 52 33.86 15.31 21.15
N THR A 53 33.30 14.70 20.10
CA THR A 53 32.19 13.75 20.21
C THR A 53 32.59 12.54 21.05
N LYS A 54 33.75 11.94 20.75
CA LYS A 54 34.33 10.82 21.52
C LYS A 54 34.47 11.17 23.00
N GLU A 55 35.08 12.31 23.31
CA GLU A 55 35.26 12.77 24.69
C GLU A 55 33.93 12.91 25.44
N LEU A 56 32.93 13.53 24.80
CA LEU A 56 31.59 13.68 25.38
C LEU A 56 30.92 12.32 25.63
N PHE A 57 30.98 11.39 24.67
CA PHE A 57 30.32 10.10 24.78
C PHE A 57 31.00 9.21 25.83
N ASP A 58 32.33 9.26 25.95
CA ASP A 58 33.06 8.57 27.02
C ASP A 58 32.62 9.08 28.39
N LYS A 59 32.45 10.40 28.55
CA LYS A 59 31.93 10.98 29.80
C LYS A 59 30.51 10.51 30.10
N ILE A 60 29.63 10.50 29.10
CA ILE A 60 28.24 10.00 29.25
C ILE A 60 28.23 8.52 29.66
N ARG A 61 29.04 7.68 29.02
CA ARG A 61 29.18 6.25 29.36
C ARG A 61 29.79 6.06 30.75
N ALA A 62 30.78 6.87 31.14
CA ALA A 62 31.35 6.84 32.48
C ALA A 62 30.33 7.22 33.56
N PHE A 63 29.48 8.22 33.31
CA PHE A 63 28.35 8.55 34.19
C PHE A 63 27.35 7.41 34.29
N ALA A 64 26.98 6.78 33.16
CA ALA A 64 26.08 5.63 33.18
C ALA A 64 26.62 4.48 34.03
N ALA A 65 27.94 4.21 33.98
CA ALA A 65 28.56 3.14 34.76
C ALA A 65 28.72 3.49 36.25
N ASN A 66 29.21 4.69 36.56
CA ASN A 66 29.75 5.02 37.87
C ASN A 66 29.08 6.21 38.57
N GLY A 67 28.26 6.97 37.84
CA GLY A 67 27.74 8.25 38.29
C GLY A 67 28.75 9.39 38.23
N ALA A 68 28.35 10.54 38.79
CA ALA A 68 29.24 11.66 39.04
C ALA A 68 29.23 12.04 40.53
N PRO A 69 30.39 12.37 41.11
CA PRO A 69 30.46 12.94 42.46
C PRO A 69 29.57 14.18 42.57
N GLY A 70 28.75 14.25 43.62
CA GLY A 70 27.85 15.38 43.88
C GLY A 70 26.56 15.41 43.04
N PHE A 71 26.36 14.47 42.12
CA PHE A 71 25.11 14.36 41.37
C PHE A 71 24.19 13.33 42.04
N ALA A 72 23.36 13.80 42.98
CA ALA A 72 22.35 12.96 43.63
C ALA A 72 21.17 12.73 42.68
N GLN A 73 20.94 11.48 42.30
CA GLN A 73 19.78 11.12 41.49
C GLN A 73 18.54 10.96 42.38
N PRO A 74 17.32 11.32 41.91
CA PRO A 74 16.08 11.12 42.67
C PRO A 74 15.82 9.66 43.05
N ASN A 75 16.30 8.73 42.24
CA ASN A 75 16.20 7.28 42.45
C ASN A 75 17.31 6.72 43.38
N GLN A 76 18.17 7.58 43.96
CA GLN A 76 19.32 7.24 44.81
C GLN A 76 20.41 6.37 44.14
N ARG A 77 20.36 6.17 42.82
CA ARG A 77 21.41 5.45 42.09
C ARG A 77 22.61 6.36 41.85
N ARG A 78 23.78 5.73 41.66
CA ARG A 78 25.01 6.44 41.28
C ARG A 78 25.02 6.75 39.78
N GLY A 79 24.78 5.75 38.94
CA GLY A 79 24.69 5.87 37.48
C GLY A 79 23.36 5.36 36.92
N ALA A 80 23.39 4.82 35.71
CA ALA A 80 22.25 4.13 35.09
C ALA A 80 21.92 2.83 35.84
N ARG A 81 20.67 2.37 35.76
CA ARG A 81 20.18 1.14 36.42
C ARG A 81 20.95 -0.11 35.99
N ARG A 82 21.34 -0.21 34.72
CA ARG A 82 22.10 -1.34 34.14
C ARG A 82 23.60 -1.05 34.02
N GLY A 83 24.05 0.13 34.44
CA GLY A 83 25.46 0.52 34.37
C GLY A 83 25.97 0.80 32.95
N PHE A 84 25.08 0.94 31.96
CA PHE A 84 25.44 1.29 30.59
C PHE A 84 24.39 2.22 29.98
N VAL A 85 24.76 2.83 28.86
CA VAL A 85 23.90 3.62 28.00
C VAL A 85 24.19 3.25 26.56
N VAL A 86 23.14 3.10 25.76
CA VAL A 86 23.25 2.94 24.31
C VAL A 86 22.86 4.23 23.62
N LEU A 87 23.63 4.62 22.61
CA LEU A 87 23.46 5.87 21.88
C LEU A 87 23.14 5.57 20.42
N ASP A 88 22.17 6.31 19.88
CA ASP A 88 21.86 6.33 18.46
C ASP A 88 21.62 7.75 17.95
N PHE A 89 21.49 7.90 16.63
CA PHE A 89 21.15 9.16 15.99
C PHE A 89 20.64 8.94 14.56
N HIS A 90 20.09 10.00 13.96
CA HIS A 90 19.63 9.98 12.57
C HIS A 90 20.81 9.86 11.59
N SER A 91 21.14 8.64 11.18
CA SER A 91 22.16 8.40 10.15
C SER A 91 22.02 7.04 9.50
N ARG A 92 22.47 6.96 8.25
CA ARG A 92 22.47 5.76 7.41
C ARG A 92 23.87 5.14 7.29
N THR A 93 24.83 5.68 8.04
CA THR A 93 26.26 5.33 7.99
C THR A 93 26.92 5.48 9.36
N PRO A 94 27.91 4.63 9.68
CA PRO A 94 28.70 4.77 10.89
C PRO A 94 29.37 6.14 11.02
N LEU A 95 29.43 6.64 12.25
CA LEU A 95 30.23 7.80 12.62
C LEU A 95 31.50 7.31 13.31
N LEU A 96 32.58 7.26 12.51
CA LEU A 96 33.83 6.61 12.88
C LEU A 96 34.85 7.63 13.41
N TYR A 97 35.13 7.55 14.70
CA TYR A 97 36.28 8.23 15.30
C TYR A 97 37.57 7.58 14.80
N GLY A 98 38.56 8.40 14.41
CA GLY A 98 39.86 7.90 13.95
C GLY A 98 39.77 6.99 12.72
N ALA A 99 38.83 7.26 11.81
CA ALA A 99 38.62 6.49 10.58
C ALA A 99 39.94 6.23 9.83
N GLY A 100 40.19 4.98 9.45
CA GLY A 100 41.43 4.57 8.79
C GLY A 100 42.65 4.39 9.70
N THR A 101 42.48 4.51 11.03
CA THR A 101 43.55 4.25 12.02
C THR A 101 43.30 2.96 12.80
N PRO A 102 44.31 2.37 13.47
CA PRO A 102 44.09 1.23 14.38
C PRO A 102 43.17 1.53 15.58
N ALA A 103 42.90 2.81 15.86
CA ALA A 103 42.01 3.28 16.91
C ALA A 103 40.58 3.57 16.40
N GLU A 104 40.26 3.14 15.18
CA GLU A 104 38.94 3.32 14.58
C GLU A 104 37.84 2.77 15.50
N GLN A 105 36.88 3.62 15.84
CA GLN A 105 35.75 3.26 16.68
C GLN A 105 34.46 3.88 16.13
N ASP A 106 33.43 3.05 15.98
CA ASP A 106 32.06 3.53 15.82
C ASP A 106 31.59 4.15 17.14
N LEU A 107 31.21 5.43 17.09
CA LEU A 107 30.81 6.18 18.28
C LEU A 107 29.41 5.82 18.77
N PHE A 108 28.55 5.26 17.91
CA PHE A 108 27.18 4.91 18.23
C PHE A 108 26.96 3.40 18.29
N ASP A 109 25.99 2.99 19.10
CA ASP A 109 25.70 1.59 19.38
C ASP A 109 24.69 1.02 18.36
N PHE A 110 23.79 1.88 17.87
CA PHE A 110 22.88 1.63 16.77
C PHE A 110 22.51 2.95 16.10
N TYR A 111 21.70 2.87 15.05
CA TYR A 111 21.36 4.00 14.21
C TYR A 111 19.88 3.96 13.87
N SER A 112 19.28 5.14 13.76
CA SER A 112 17.85 5.29 13.45
C SER A 112 17.67 6.18 12.22
N TYR A 113 16.53 6.02 11.54
CA TYR A 113 16.12 6.94 10.49
C TYR A 113 14.61 6.86 10.26
N PRO A 114 13.95 7.95 9.82
CA PRO A 114 12.52 7.95 9.53
C PRO A 114 12.08 6.88 8.52
N ILE A 115 10.85 6.37 8.65
CA ILE A 115 10.26 5.49 7.62
C ILE A 115 10.24 6.20 6.27
N GLY A 116 10.52 5.44 5.22
CA GLY A 116 10.12 5.78 3.86
C GLY A 116 8.74 5.18 3.59
N ALA A 117 7.75 6.00 3.26
CA ALA A 117 6.42 5.52 2.91
C ALA A 117 5.79 6.28 1.74
N SER A 118 4.79 5.64 1.15
CA SER A 118 3.96 6.19 0.10
C SER A 118 2.53 6.03 0.57
N GLU A 119 1.75 7.12 0.50
CA GLU A 119 0.30 7.02 0.60
C GLU A 119 -0.19 5.93 -0.36
N ILE A 120 -1.06 5.09 0.19
CA ILE A 120 -1.96 4.28 -0.59
C ILE A 120 -3.24 5.07 -0.60
N VAL A 121 -3.89 5.21 -1.76
CA VAL A 121 -5.18 5.87 -1.79
C VAL A 121 -6.19 5.03 -1.01
N THR A 122 -6.34 5.38 0.25
CA THR A 122 -7.29 4.82 1.20
C THR A 122 -8.26 5.96 1.50
N GLY A 123 -9.52 5.83 1.10
CA GLY A 123 -10.57 6.80 1.45
C GLY A 123 -10.21 8.27 1.28
N GLY A 124 -9.99 8.74 0.05
CA GLY A 124 -10.20 10.16 -0.26
C GLY A 124 -11.65 10.58 0.06
N PRO A 125 -11.93 11.88 0.25
CA PRO A 125 -12.86 12.47 1.24
C PRO A 125 -14.38 12.24 1.07
N THR A 126 -14.85 11.12 0.52
CA THR A 126 -16.26 10.96 0.12
C THR A 126 -17.00 9.74 0.65
N ALA A 127 -16.50 9.02 1.66
CA ALA A 127 -17.32 8.02 2.36
C ALA A 127 -17.32 8.31 3.87
N VAL A 128 -18.17 9.27 4.21
CA VAL A 128 -18.78 9.44 5.52
C VAL A 128 -19.27 8.07 6.01
N ASN A 129 -18.81 7.59 7.16
CA ASN A 129 -19.46 6.49 7.91
C ASN A 129 -19.86 5.24 7.11
N SER A 130 -19.07 4.78 6.13
CA SER A 130 -19.40 3.53 5.44
C SER A 130 -19.03 2.34 6.34
N GLY A 131 -20.01 1.82 7.08
CA GLY A 131 -19.85 0.79 8.12
C GLY A 131 -19.28 -0.57 7.67
N ASN A 132 -18.93 -0.73 6.39
CA ASN A 132 -18.47 -1.98 5.79
C ASN A 132 -16.97 -2.01 5.42
N SER A 133 -16.18 -0.99 5.80
CA SER A 133 -14.72 -1.09 5.77
C SER A 133 -14.21 -1.94 6.94
N PHE A 134 -13.05 -2.58 6.79
CA PHE A 134 -12.36 -3.23 7.91
C PHE A 134 -12.12 -2.30 9.12
N TYR A 135 -12.17 -0.99 8.88
CA TYR A 135 -11.94 0.02 9.87
C TYR A 135 -13.20 0.87 10.05
N ALA A 136 -13.66 1.00 11.30
CA ALA A 136 -14.84 1.79 11.66
C ALA A 136 -14.74 3.29 11.32
N PHE A 137 -13.56 3.76 10.91
CA PHE A 137 -13.31 5.15 10.55
C PHE A 137 -12.41 5.23 9.32
N PRO A 138 -12.43 6.34 8.57
CA PRO A 138 -11.53 6.57 7.46
C PRO A 138 -10.07 6.38 7.86
N VAL A 139 -9.30 5.77 6.96
CA VAL A 139 -7.85 5.56 7.11
C VAL A 139 -7.12 6.37 6.06
N TRP A 140 -5.95 6.89 6.43
CA TRP A 140 -4.97 7.48 5.52
C TRP A 140 -3.75 6.57 5.47
N GLY A 141 -3.91 5.43 4.80
CA GLY A 141 -2.98 4.34 4.81
C GLY A 141 -1.75 4.57 3.95
N ILE A 142 -0.68 3.87 4.32
CA ILE A 142 0.63 3.98 3.67
C ILE A 142 1.21 2.59 3.44
N THR A 143 1.96 2.43 2.34
CA THR A 143 2.90 1.31 2.17
C THR A 143 4.30 1.80 2.44
N MET A 144 5.13 0.97 3.07
CA MET A 144 6.57 1.21 3.12
C MET A 144 7.14 1.11 1.71
N VAL A 145 8.08 1.99 1.41
CA VAL A 145 8.78 2.00 0.12
C VAL A 145 10.23 1.54 0.31
N ASN A 146 10.73 0.78 -0.67
CA ASN A 146 12.15 0.43 -0.71
C ASN A 146 13.01 1.70 -0.88
N ASN A 147 14.28 1.65 -0.46
CA ASN A 147 15.22 2.78 -0.51
C ASN A 147 15.50 3.29 -1.91
N SER A 148 15.51 2.43 -2.93
CA SER A 148 15.67 2.89 -4.31
C SER A 148 14.55 3.86 -4.69
N CYS A 149 13.32 3.57 -4.26
CA CYS A 149 12.21 4.52 -4.36
C CYS A 149 12.43 5.70 -3.41
N ALA A 150 12.74 5.47 -2.12
CA ALA A 150 12.86 6.53 -1.11
C ALA A 150 14.02 7.50 -1.34
N ALA A 151 15.07 7.09 -2.06
CA ALA A 151 16.24 7.91 -2.36
C ALA A 151 15.88 9.16 -3.16
N LYS A 152 14.84 9.08 -3.99
CA LYS A 152 14.25 10.23 -4.69
C LYS A 152 13.54 11.21 -3.77
N TYR A 153 13.05 10.72 -2.63
CA TYR A 153 12.22 11.47 -1.72
C TYR A 153 13.06 12.18 -0.63
N ASN A 154 14.36 11.87 -0.47
CA ASN A 154 15.28 12.47 0.52
C ASN A 154 16.80 12.18 0.32
N GLY A 155 17.31 12.22 -0.92
CA GLY A 155 18.77 12.14 -1.18
C GLY A 155 19.45 10.85 -0.71
N GLY A 156 18.77 9.71 -0.85
CA GLY A 156 19.20 8.36 -0.42
C GLY A 156 18.24 7.74 0.62
N GLY A 157 18.17 6.42 0.76
CA GLY A 157 17.36 5.74 1.77
C GLY A 157 18.23 4.92 2.73
N ALA A 158 17.78 4.74 3.97
CA ALA A 158 18.60 4.14 5.03
C ALA A 158 18.72 2.61 4.94
N LEU A 159 17.66 1.93 4.51
CA LEU A 159 17.51 0.46 4.53
C LEU A 159 18.39 -0.27 3.50
N GLY A 160 19.24 0.43 2.74
CA GLY A 160 20.00 -0.11 1.60
C GLY A 160 21.29 0.63 1.28
N SER A 161 21.75 1.51 2.18
CA SER A 161 23.11 2.02 2.12
C SER A 161 24.07 0.83 2.33
N PRO A 162 25.07 0.58 1.45
CA PRO A 162 26.07 -0.46 1.69
C PRO A 162 26.93 -0.17 2.93
N ARG A 163 26.86 1.08 3.42
CA ARG A 163 27.45 1.53 4.67
C ARG A 163 26.44 1.54 5.82
N ASN A 164 25.24 0.98 5.67
CA ASN A 164 24.26 0.89 6.76
C ASN A 164 24.79 -0.04 7.87
N PRO A 165 24.76 0.35 9.15
CA PRO A 165 25.10 -0.53 10.26
C PRO A 165 24.10 -1.69 10.41
N ARG A 166 24.54 -2.76 11.09
CA ARG A 166 23.75 -4.00 11.25
C ARG A 166 22.62 -3.92 12.26
N LEU A 167 22.72 -3.04 13.25
CA LEU A 167 21.65 -2.76 14.21
C LEU A 167 21.07 -1.40 13.82
N PHE A 168 19.95 -1.46 13.11
CA PHE A 168 19.33 -0.30 12.50
C PHE A 168 17.86 -0.24 12.90
N LEU A 169 17.41 0.94 13.31
CA LEU A 169 16.02 1.22 13.60
C LEU A 169 15.45 2.09 12.50
N ILE A 170 14.23 1.79 12.11
CA ILE A 170 13.39 2.70 11.38
C ILE A 170 12.38 3.27 12.36
N GLU A 171 12.28 4.58 12.44
CA GLU A 171 11.43 5.26 13.42
C GLU A 171 10.18 5.88 12.76
N LEU A 172 9.14 6.06 13.57
CA LEU A 172 8.12 7.06 13.27
C LEU A 172 8.64 8.43 13.73
N ASP A 173 8.99 9.28 12.76
CA ASP A 173 9.55 10.61 12.96
C ASP A 173 8.55 11.57 13.65
N ASN A 174 9.11 12.51 14.40
CA ASN A 174 8.41 13.38 15.32
C ASN A 174 8.32 14.84 14.86
N SER A 175 8.46 15.08 13.54
CA SER A 175 8.42 16.43 12.95
C SER A 175 7.19 17.23 13.41
N GLU A 176 7.30 18.54 13.56
CA GLU A 176 6.18 19.42 13.98
C GLU A 176 5.33 19.93 12.80
N SER A 177 5.49 19.32 11.63
CA SER A 177 4.85 19.67 10.37
C SER A 177 3.47 19.02 10.17
N GLU A 178 3.00 18.98 8.92
CA GLU A 178 1.74 18.37 8.54
C GLU A 178 1.68 16.88 8.88
N ALA A 179 0.54 16.46 9.42
CA ALA A 179 0.26 15.09 9.82
C ALA A 179 -0.63 14.32 8.83
N GLY A 180 -0.76 14.82 7.59
CA GLY A 180 -1.37 14.06 6.49
C GLY A 180 -0.44 12.93 6.05
N ALA A 181 -0.99 11.82 5.55
CA ALA A 181 -0.17 10.81 4.89
C ALA A 181 0.56 11.47 3.70
N PRO A 182 1.85 11.14 3.45
CA PRO A 182 2.60 11.76 2.38
C PRO A 182 2.01 11.28 1.06
N ARG A 183 1.33 12.19 0.35
CA ARG A 183 0.80 11.87 -0.95
C ARG A 183 1.93 11.54 -1.92
N LEU A 184 1.62 10.66 -2.85
CA LEU A 184 2.52 10.45 -3.97
C LEU A 184 2.65 11.78 -4.75
N PRO A 185 3.87 12.24 -5.03
CA PRO A 185 4.08 13.50 -5.74
C PRO A 185 3.64 13.34 -7.19
N GLN A 186 3.01 14.37 -7.74
CA GLN A 186 2.77 14.48 -9.17
C GLN A 186 4.11 14.65 -9.92
N PRO A 187 4.17 14.33 -11.23
CA PRO A 187 5.34 14.63 -12.05
C PRO A 187 5.76 16.11 -11.91
N GLY A 188 6.98 16.34 -11.41
CA GLY A 188 7.52 17.70 -11.18
C GLY A 188 7.37 18.24 -9.76
N GLU A 189 6.64 17.56 -8.88
CA GLU A 189 6.61 17.89 -7.45
C GLU A 189 7.81 17.29 -6.72
N ASN A 190 8.31 18.00 -5.69
CA ASN A 190 9.34 17.44 -4.82
C ASN A 190 8.68 16.49 -3.81
N PRO A 191 8.87 15.17 -3.91
CA PRO A 191 8.55 14.29 -2.82
C PRO A 191 9.30 14.69 -1.55
N GLN A 192 8.62 15.19 -0.53
CA GLN A 192 9.22 15.37 0.79
C GLN A 192 8.59 14.43 1.79
N MET A 193 9.34 13.37 2.12
CA MET A 193 9.08 12.56 3.32
C MET A 193 9.79 13.11 4.56
N TRP A 194 10.78 14.00 4.38
CA TRP A 194 11.54 14.57 5.48
C TRP A 194 10.76 15.70 6.11
N GLY A 195 10.67 15.67 7.44
CA GLY A 195 9.82 16.59 8.15
C GLY A 195 8.35 16.29 7.89
N TRP A 196 7.94 15.02 7.85
CA TRP A 196 6.55 14.58 7.95
C TRP A 196 6.30 14.12 9.39
N ASP A 197 5.22 14.58 10.01
CA ASP A 197 4.86 14.15 11.38
C ASP A 197 4.22 12.74 11.38
N GLN A 198 5.09 11.74 11.30
CA GLN A 198 4.71 10.33 11.24
C GLN A 198 4.02 9.86 12.52
N ILE A 199 4.43 10.37 13.69
CA ILE A 199 3.78 10.02 14.96
C ILE A 199 2.36 10.58 15.00
N THR A 200 2.13 11.84 14.60
CA THR A 200 0.76 12.38 14.53
C THR A 200 -0.06 11.68 13.46
N TRP A 201 0.51 11.38 12.30
CA TRP A 201 -0.17 10.57 11.28
C TRP A 201 -0.59 9.21 11.83
N PHE A 202 0.33 8.50 12.50
CA PHE A 202 0.07 7.19 13.06
C PHE A 202 -1.03 7.28 14.10
N ALA A 203 -0.94 8.24 15.03
CA ALA A 203 -1.97 8.49 16.03
C ALA A 203 -3.34 8.75 15.36
N LYS A 204 -3.38 9.53 14.28
CA LYS A 204 -4.61 9.85 13.50
C LYS A 204 -5.34 8.62 12.95
N GLN A 205 -4.69 7.46 12.81
CA GLN A 205 -5.33 6.27 12.24
C GLN A 205 -6.22 5.54 13.24
N PRO A 206 -7.22 4.74 12.80
CA PRO A 206 -8.00 3.88 13.68
C PRO A 206 -7.12 2.83 14.37
N CYS A 207 -7.49 2.45 15.60
CA CYS A 207 -6.76 1.46 16.41
C CYS A 207 -6.48 0.13 15.69
N ALA A 208 -7.48 -0.42 14.98
CA ALA A 208 -7.37 -1.66 14.23
C ALA A 208 -6.41 -1.51 13.05
N TYR A 209 -6.47 -0.36 12.35
CA TYR A 209 -5.51 -0.02 11.31
C TYR A 209 -4.09 0.07 11.88
N ARG A 210 -3.88 0.74 13.01
CA ARG A 210 -2.56 0.84 13.65
C ARG A 210 -2.00 -0.54 13.97
N SER A 211 -2.81 -1.43 14.54
CA SER A 211 -2.44 -2.83 14.79
C SER A 211 -2.08 -3.59 13.51
N ASP A 212 -2.92 -3.51 12.47
CA ASP A 212 -2.64 -4.16 11.18
C ASP A 212 -1.39 -3.62 10.51
N TRP A 213 -1.19 -2.30 10.58
CA TRP A 213 -0.02 -1.64 10.01
C TRP A 213 1.26 -2.06 10.75
N LEU A 214 1.24 -2.24 12.07
CA LEU A 214 2.40 -2.75 12.82
C LEU A 214 2.78 -4.17 12.39
N ARG A 215 1.78 -5.03 12.15
CA ARG A 215 2.00 -6.37 11.59
C ARG A 215 2.63 -6.28 10.21
N TYR A 216 2.06 -5.46 9.34
CA TYR A 216 2.59 -5.19 7.99
C TYR A 216 4.04 -4.69 8.05
N ALA A 217 4.32 -3.68 8.88
CA ALA A 217 5.64 -3.09 9.01
C ALA A 217 6.68 -4.11 9.47
N TYR A 218 6.35 -4.88 10.51
CA TYR A 218 7.21 -5.96 11.00
C TYR A 218 7.51 -7.02 9.92
N LEU A 219 6.47 -7.53 9.25
CA LEU A 219 6.63 -8.56 8.22
C LEU A 219 7.42 -8.05 7.02
N TRP A 220 7.18 -6.80 6.61
CA TRP A 220 7.90 -6.19 5.49
C TRP A 220 9.37 -5.97 5.83
N LEU A 221 9.70 -5.46 7.03
CA LEU A 221 11.10 -5.30 7.44
C LEU A 221 11.82 -6.65 7.49
N LYS A 222 11.18 -7.67 8.06
CA LYS A 222 11.71 -9.05 8.13
C LYS A 222 11.99 -9.65 6.75
N ARG A 223 11.10 -9.40 5.77
CA ARG A 223 11.21 -9.92 4.40
C ARG A 223 12.21 -9.14 3.54
N ASN A 224 12.24 -7.82 3.67
CA ASN A 224 12.93 -6.94 2.72
C ASN A 224 14.25 -6.36 3.23
N THR A 225 14.41 -6.20 4.56
CA THR A 225 15.62 -5.61 5.18
C THR A 225 15.97 -6.31 6.50
N PRO A 226 16.45 -7.58 6.45
CA PRO A 226 16.82 -8.32 7.65
C PRO A 226 17.91 -7.59 8.44
N GLY A 227 17.69 -7.39 9.75
CA GLY A 227 18.58 -6.60 10.62
C GLY A 227 18.09 -5.19 10.92
N THR A 228 17.01 -4.76 10.26
CA THR A 228 16.29 -3.53 10.62
C THR A 228 15.05 -3.82 11.47
N TYR A 229 14.80 -2.98 12.46
CA TYR A 229 13.65 -3.07 13.35
C TYR A 229 12.86 -1.76 13.36
N LEU A 230 11.57 -1.81 13.72
CA LEU A 230 10.73 -0.62 13.88
C LEU A 230 10.86 -0.08 15.30
N GLU A 231 11.12 1.22 15.44
CA GLU A 231 11.03 1.96 16.69
C GLU A 231 9.62 2.55 16.85
N MET A 232 8.97 2.21 17.96
CA MET A 232 7.63 2.69 18.28
C MET A 232 7.67 3.84 19.28
N PRO A 233 6.93 4.95 19.03
CA PRO A 233 6.86 6.04 19.99
C PRO A 233 6.22 5.56 21.29
N GLY A 234 6.78 5.96 22.43
CA GLY A 234 6.18 5.73 23.75
C GLY A 234 5.19 6.83 24.13
N ARG A 235 5.62 8.09 24.00
CA ARG A 235 4.82 9.28 24.31
C ARG A 235 5.31 10.49 23.53
N ARG A 236 4.41 11.28 22.94
CA ARG A 236 4.73 12.53 22.23
C ARG A 236 3.53 13.49 22.19
N GLY A 237 3.75 14.80 22.29
CA GLY A 237 2.72 15.80 21.95
C GLY A 237 2.45 15.82 20.45
N LEU A 238 1.22 16.07 20.01
CA LEU A 238 0.84 16.06 18.59
C LEU A 238 0.95 17.47 17.95
N SER A 239 1.16 17.56 16.63
CA SER A 239 1.35 18.84 15.90
C SER A 239 0.07 19.70 15.78
N ALA A 240 0.22 20.90 15.19
CA ALA A 240 -0.61 22.10 15.30
C ALA A 240 -2.14 21.90 15.32
N ASP A 241 -2.71 21.01 14.51
CA ASP A 241 -4.17 20.77 14.46
C ASP A 241 -4.73 20.07 15.72
N TRP A 242 -3.84 19.52 16.57
CA TRP A 242 -4.16 18.77 17.79
C TRP A 242 -3.34 19.24 18.99
N LEU A 243 -2.87 20.50 18.96
CA LEU A 243 -2.24 21.17 20.11
C LEU A 243 -3.10 20.86 21.36
N HIS A 244 -2.46 20.38 22.42
CA HIS A 244 -3.03 19.86 23.67
C HIS A 244 -3.32 18.35 23.77
N ARG A 245 -3.18 17.55 22.69
CA ARG A 245 -3.24 16.09 22.76
C ARG A 245 -1.84 15.46 22.79
N GLN A 246 -1.72 14.32 23.46
CA GLN A 246 -0.50 13.52 23.51
C GLN A 246 -0.81 12.11 23.07
N TYR A 247 -0.04 11.59 22.11
CA TYR A 247 0.02 10.15 21.91
C TYR A 247 0.72 9.50 23.13
N GLN A 248 0.14 8.41 23.62
CA GLN A 248 0.67 7.60 24.72
C GLN A 248 0.39 6.13 24.43
N PHE A 249 1.44 5.36 24.24
CA PHE A 249 1.35 3.95 23.88
C PHE A 249 0.61 3.09 24.93
N ASN A 250 0.64 3.50 26.19
CA ASN A 250 0.01 2.81 27.32
C ASN A 250 -1.27 3.48 27.85
N ASP A 251 -1.70 4.61 27.29
CA ASP A 251 -2.93 5.29 27.72
C ASP A 251 -4.02 5.15 26.66
N THR A 252 -4.92 4.23 26.96
CA THR A 252 -6.08 3.86 26.14
C THR A 252 -7.07 5.01 25.94
N ARG A 253 -7.02 6.05 26.80
CA ARG A 253 -7.88 7.24 26.72
C ARG A 253 -7.29 8.34 25.83
N ARG A 254 -6.02 8.20 25.44
CA ARG A 254 -5.26 9.21 24.69
C ARG A 254 -4.87 8.78 23.28
N ALA A 255 -5.33 7.60 22.84
CA ALA A 255 -5.32 7.19 21.45
C ALA A 255 -6.33 8.02 20.62
N ALA A 256 -6.08 9.33 20.46
CA ALA A 256 -6.88 10.19 19.58
C ALA A 256 -6.62 9.85 18.11
N PRO A 257 -7.59 9.99 17.18
CA PRO A 257 -8.87 10.68 17.28
C PRO A 257 -10.06 9.77 17.58
N TYR A 258 -9.89 8.45 17.51
CA TYR A 258 -10.99 7.50 17.39
C TYR A 258 -11.00 6.51 18.55
N SER A 259 -12.21 6.15 18.99
CA SER A 259 -12.58 5.54 20.28
C SER A 259 -11.70 4.40 20.79
N VAL A 260 -11.76 4.20 22.12
CA VAL A 260 -11.11 3.18 22.93
C VAL A 260 -11.24 1.78 22.29
N CYS A 261 -10.14 1.23 21.78
CA CYS A 261 -10.07 -0.18 21.37
C CYS A 261 -9.14 -0.92 22.32
N LEU A 262 -9.75 -1.58 23.29
CA LEU A 262 -9.04 -2.41 24.25
C LEU A 262 -8.99 -3.84 23.74
N ALA A 263 -7.78 -4.38 23.67
CA ALA A 263 -7.54 -5.82 23.59
C ALA A 263 -8.06 -6.55 24.84
N ALA A 264 -7.84 -5.90 25.98
CA ALA A 264 -8.17 -6.33 27.33
C ALA A 264 -8.17 -5.08 28.23
N PRO A 265 -8.68 -5.14 29.47
CA PRO A 265 -8.62 -4.02 30.39
C PRO A 265 -7.20 -3.41 30.47
N ASN A 266 -7.07 -2.12 30.16
CA ASN A 266 -5.82 -1.37 30.13
C ASN A 266 -4.74 -1.86 29.13
N VAL A 267 -5.10 -2.64 28.11
CA VAL A 267 -4.19 -3.06 27.04
C VAL A 267 -4.68 -2.52 25.71
N THR A 268 -3.85 -1.70 25.05
CA THR A 268 -4.13 -1.20 23.69
C THR A 268 -3.94 -2.31 22.65
N LEU A 269 -4.60 -2.21 21.49
CA LEU A 269 -4.40 -3.18 20.40
C LEU A 269 -2.95 -3.18 19.90
N GLU A 270 -2.26 -2.06 19.92
CA GLU A 270 -0.84 -1.96 19.56
C GLU A 270 0.03 -2.74 20.54
N GLN A 271 -0.24 -2.66 21.84
CA GLN A 271 0.45 -3.45 22.86
C GLN A 271 0.22 -4.95 22.68
N GLN A 272 -1.03 -5.35 22.42
CA GLN A 272 -1.34 -6.74 22.12
C GLN A 272 -0.58 -7.20 20.88
N ARG A 273 -0.66 -6.44 19.79
CA ARG A 273 -0.04 -6.80 18.52
C ARG A 273 1.48 -6.92 18.64
N ILE A 274 2.15 -6.00 19.34
CA ILE A 274 3.60 -6.10 19.55
C ILE A 274 3.96 -7.36 20.36
N LYS A 275 3.16 -7.72 21.37
CA LYS A 275 3.37 -8.98 22.13
C LYS A 275 3.20 -10.21 21.25
N GLU A 276 2.18 -10.24 20.39
CA GLU A 276 1.95 -11.31 19.41
C GLU A 276 3.14 -11.44 18.46
N LEU A 277 3.58 -10.32 17.87
CA LEU A 277 4.73 -10.29 16.96
C LEU A 277 6.02 -10.78 17.62
N TRP A 278 6.27 -10.43 18.89
CA TRP A 278 7.43 -10.92 19.65
C TRP A 278 7.38 -12.42 19.96
N ARG A 279 6.17 -13.00 20.05
CA ARG A 279 5.98 -14.45 20.19
C ARG A 279 6.05 -15.19 18.86
N GLY A 280 6.16 -14.47 17.73
CA GLY A 280 6.11 -15.05 16.40
C GLY A 280 4.69 -15.37 15.92
N GLU A 281 3.66 -14.82 16.58
CA GLU A 281 2.26 -14.95 16.17
C GLU A 281 2.02 -13.97 15.00
N HIS A 282 1.68 -14.52 13.84
CA HIS A 282 1.41 -13.74 12.63
C HIS A 282 0.14 -14.28 11.98
N ASP A 283 -0.93 -13.48 11.99
CA ASP A 283 -2.10 -13.79 11.17
C ASP A 283 -1.71 -13.49 9.71
N THR A 284 -1.53 -14.49 8.85
CA THR A 284 -1.02 -14.28 7.48
C THR A 284 -2.12 -14.30 6.42
N TYR A 285 -3.33 -14.72 6.77
CA TYR A 285 -4.41 -14.96 5.81
C TYR A 285 -5.75 -15.04 6.55
N PHE A 286 -6.78 -14.38 6.04
CA PHE A 286 -8.14 -14.46 6.59
C PHE A 286 -9.10 -14.90 5.48
N PRO A 287 -9.59 -16.15 5.47
CA PRO A 287 -10.81 -16.44 4.72
C PRO A 287 -11.94 -15.56 5.26
N LEU A 288 -13.01 -15.33 4.48
CA LEU A 288 -14.16 -14.51 4.86
C LEU A 288 -15.04 -15.13 6.02
N ALA A 289 -14.42 -15.94 6.89
CA ALA A 289 -14.68 -16.23 8.34
C ALA A 289 -15.81 -17.22 8.76
N PRO A 290 -15.78 -17.78 10.02
CA PRO A 290 -15.23 -17.24 11.27
C PRO A 290 -14.03 -17.94 11.92
N VAL A 291 -13.34 -17.14 12.73
CA VAL A 291 -12.61 -17.52 13.95
C VAL A 291 -13.64 -18.03 14.97
N ALA A 292 -13.58 -19.32 15.31
CA ALA A 292 -14.12 -19.83 16.56
C ALA A 292 -13.04 -20.68 17.24
N ASP A 293 -12.23 -19.96 18.02
CA ASP A 293 -11.20 -20.42 18.95
C ASP A 293 -9.91 -21.02 18.37
N ARG A 294 -8.78 -20.72 19.00
CA ARG A 294 -7.43 -21.27 18.71
C ARG A 294 -7.34 -22.78 19.01
N SER A 295 -8.42 -23.54 18.90
CA SER A 295 -8.46 -24.98 19.16
C SER A 295 -9.13 -25.75 18.02
N THR A 296 -8.31 -26.13 17.04
CA THR A 296 -8.48 -27.30 16.14
C THR A 296 -9.59 -27.30 15.07
N PRO A 297 -9.33 -27.99 13.93
CA PRO A 297 -9.80 -27.60 12.60
C PRO A 297 -11.02 -28.40 12.13
N GLY A 298 -12.10 -27.69 11.81
CA GLY A 298 -13.27 -28.20 11.09
C GLY A 298 -13.67 -27.22 9.99
N ALA A 299 -13.80 -27.70 8.76
CA ALA A 299 -13.96 -26.92 7.54
C ALA A 299 -15.24 -26.04 7.51
N LEU A 300 -15.10 -24.81 7.03
CA LEU A 300 -16.23 -23.98 6.59
C LEU A 300 -16.63 -24.38 5.15
N PRO A 301 -17.91 -24.26 4.74
CA PRO A 301 -18.28 -24.54 3.36
C PRO A 301 -17.60 -23.52 2.44
N ALA A 302 -16.77 -24.01 1.52
CA ALA A 302 -16.20 -23.20 0.46
C ALA A 302 -17.33 -22.57 -0.38
N HIS A 303 -17.56 -21.26 -0.24
CA HIS A 303 -18.45 -20.52 -1.16
C HIS A 303 -17.75 -20.41 -2.50
N ARG A 304 -18.20 -21.20 -3.47
CA ARG A 304 -17.60 -21.26 -4.79
C ARG A 304 -18.15 -20.12 -5.64
N SER A 305 -17.31 -19.36 -6.33
CA SER A 305 -17.70 -18.30 -7.27
C SER A 305 -17.63 -18.80 -8.71
N LEU A 306 -18.61 -18.44 -9.54
CA LEU A 306 -18.58 -18.67 -11.00
C LEU A 306 -17.81 -17.62 -11.78
N SER A 307 -17.42 -16.52 -11.14
CA SER A 307 -16.94 -15.33 -11.83
C SER A 307 -16.00 -14.46 -10.98
N ASN A 308 -15.74 -13.25 -11.47
CA ASN A 308 -15.09 -12.20 -10.72
C ASN A 308 -15.85 -11.81 -9.43
N VAL A 309 -15.11 -11.21 -8.51
CA VAL A 309 -15.63 -10.54 -7.32
C VAL A 309 -15.81 -9.05 -7.64
N ALA A 310 -16.93 -8.47 -7.24
CA ALA A 310 -17.14 -7.03 -7.24
C ALA A 310 -17.03 -6.48 -5.82
N VAL A 311 -16.38 -5.33 -5.67
CA VAL A 311 -16.25 -4.63 -4.38
C VAL A 311 -16.87 -3.26 -4.55
N GLU A 312 -17.78 -2.91 -3.66
CA GLU A 312 -18.44 -1.63 -3.63
C GLU A 312 -17.61 -0.59 -2.87
N ALA A 313 -17.93 0.70 -3.04
CA ALA A 313 -17.22 1.80 -2.41
C ALA A 313 -17.26 1.77 -0.87
N ASP A 314 -18.29 1.16 -0.29
CA ASP A 314 -18.44 0.99 1.16
C ASP A 314 -17.62 -0.18 1.73
N GLY A 315 -17.09 -1.06 0.88
CA GLY A 315 -16.35 -2.27 1.26
C GLY A 315 -17.14 -3.57 1.18
N SER A 316 -18.42 -3.52 0.82
CA SER A 316 -19.23 -4.71 0.57
C SER A 316 -18.68 -5.51 -0.60
N VAL A 317 -18.63 -6.84 -0.44
CA VAL A 317 -18.04 -7.78 -1.41
C VAL A 317 -19.16 -8.62 -2.02
N TYR A 318 -19.20 -8.72 -3.35
CA TYR A 318 -20.25 -9.41 -4.09
C TYR A 318 -19.66 -10.47 -5.02
N TRP A 319 -20.31 -11.63 -5.09
CA TRP A 319 -19.91 -12.74 -5.97
C TRP A 319 -21.11 -13.58 -6.39
N VAL A 320 -20.98 -14.29 -7.50
CA VAL A 320 -22.00 -15.24 -7.98
C VAL A 320 -21.71 -16.61 -7.37
N ASP A 321 -22.60 -17.14 -6.55
CA ASP A 321 -22.45 -18.48 -5.97
C ASP A 321 -22.54 -19.57 -7.05
N ALA A 322 -21.60 -20.51 -7.07
CA ALA A 322 -21.48 -21.51 -8.12
C ALA A 322 -22.45 -22.67 -8.02
N VAL A 323 -23.10 -22.84 -6.87
CA VAL A 323 -24.08 -23.90 -6.68
C VAL A 323 -25.46 -23.41 -7.10
N SER A 324 -25.87 -22.24 -6.62
CA SER A 324 -27.17 -21.64 -6.89
C SER A 324 -27.19 -20.79 -8.17
N GLY A 325 -26.05 -20.20 -8.53
CA GLY A 325 -25.97 -19.09 -9.50
C GLY A 325 -26.69 -17.84 -9.05
N GLY A 326 -27.05 -17.74 -7.77
CA GLY A 326 -27.56 -16.54 -7.13
C GLY A 326 -26.43 -15.59 -6.74
N LEU A 327 -26.76 -14.30 -6.67
CA LEU A 327 -25.82 -13.30 -6.19
C LEU A 327 -25.77 -13.32 -4.66
N ARG A 328 -24.55 -13.35 -4.13
CA ARG A 328 -24.24 -13.22 -2.70
C ARG A 328 -23.48 -11.95 -2.43
N HIS A 329 -23.60 -11.47 -1.20
CA HIS A 329 -22.75 -10.40 -0.72
C HIS A 329 -22.29 -10.64 0.72
N ALA A 330 -21.18 -10.01 1.08
CA ALA A 330 -20.64 -9.99 2.43
C ALA A 330 -20.38 -8.55 2.86
N THR A 331 -20.75 -8.24 4.09
CA THR A 331 -20.44 -6.98 4.78
C THR A 331 -19.59 -7.25 6.01
N TRP A 332 -18.68 -6.35 6.33
CA TRP A 332 -17.82 -6.50 7.50
C TRP A 332 -18.47 -5.83 8.71
N GLU A 333 -18.85 -6.62 9.71
CA GLU A 333 -19.50 -6.14 10.93
C GLU A 333 -18.43 -5.63 11.91
N THR A 334 -18.26 -4.31 11.98
CA THR A 334 -17.25 -3.67 12.83
C THR A 334 -17.69 -3.48 14.29
N ASP A 335 -19.00 -3.42 14.57
CA ASP A 335 -19.53 -3.12 15.89
C ASP A 335 -19.66 -4.35 16.81
N ALA A 336 -19.46 -5.55 16.26
CA ALA A 336 -19.43 -6.78 17.03
C ALA A 336 -18.23 -6.84 18.00
N ALA A 337 -18.40 -7.49 19.16
CA ALA A 337 -17.31 -7.69 20.13
C ALA A 337 -16.08 -8.38 19.51
N VAL A 338 -16.30 -9.24 18.51
CA VAL A 338 -15.29 -9.78 17.61
C VAL A 338 -15.77 -9.51 16.18
N PRO A 339 -15.11 -8.63 15.41
CA PRO A 339 -15.50 -8.34 14.04
C PRO A 339 -15.53 -9.59 13.14
N TYR A 340 -16.55 -9.69 12.28
CA TYR A 340 -16.75 -10.83 11.40
C TYR A 340 -17.42 -10.43 10.09
N TRP A 341 -17.39 -11.32 9.10
CA TRP A 341 -18.13 -11.15 7.85
C TRP A 341 -19.56 -11.64 8.00
N HIS A 342 -20.53 -10.77 7.77
CA HIS A 342 -21.93 -11.14 7.62
C HIS A 342 -22.22 -11.42 6.14
N ILE A 343 -22.61 -12.66 5.82
CA ILE A 343 -22.89 -13.11 4.45
C ILE A 343 -24.39 -13.28 4.26
N SER A 344 -24.91 -12.75 3.16
CA SER A 344 -26.33 -12.86 2.77
C SER A 344 -26.51 -13.07 1.27
N ASP A 345 -27.61 -13.73 0.93
CA ASP A 345 -28.08 -13.84 -0.46
C ASP A 345 -28.78 -12.56 -0.90
N ILE A 346 -28.83 -12.30 -2.21
CA ILE A 346 -29.65 -11.26 -2.82
C ILE A 346 -30.76 -11.96 -3.62
N PRO A 347 -31.94 -12.23 -3.01
CA PRO A 347 -32.98 -13.04 -3.62
C PRO A 347 -33.48 -12.53 -4.96
N ALA A 348 -33.42 -11.21 -5.19
CA ALA A 348 -33.82 -10.58 -6.44
C ALA A 348 -32.94 -10.97 -7.64
N ILE A 349 -31.74 -11.51 -7.43
CA ILE A 349 -30.76 -11.82 -8.48
C ILE A 349 -30.36 -13.30 -8.38
N GLN A 350 -30.99 -14.16 -9.19
CA GLN A 350 -30.81 -15.62 -9.17
C GLN A 350 -30.16 -16.19 -10.45
N ASP A 351 -29.94 -15.33 -11.44
CA ASP A 351 -29.54 -15.69 -12.79
C ASP A 351 -28.23 -15.03 -13.21
N ALA A 352 -27.44 -14.53 -12.27
CA ALA A 352 -26.13 -13.99 -12.57
C ALA A 352 -25.20 -15.10 -13.06
N ALA A 353 -24.41 -14.79 -14.09
CA ALA A 353 -23.40 -15.67 -14.68
C ALA A 353 -21.98 -15.07 -14.59
N GLY A 354 -21.84 -13.79 -14.25
CA GLY A 354 -20.57 -13.14 -13.97
C GLY A 354 -20.50 -11.69 -14.44
N ASP A 355 -19.28 -11.21 -14.63
CA ASP A 355 -18.97 -9.84 -15.10
C ASP A 355 -19.57 -8.76 -14.18
N LEU A 356 -19.48 -8.98 -12.87
CA LEU A 356 -20.04 -8.10 -11.85
C LEU A 356 -19.33 -6.73 -11.88
N LEU A 357 -20.08 -5.65 -12.06
CA LEU A 357 -19.53 -4.28 -12.15
C LEU A 357 -20.52 -3.24 -11.59
N PHE A 358 -20.07 -2.47 -10.60
CA PHE A 358 -20.86 -1.34 -10.08
C PHE A 358 -20.81 -0.14 -11.03
N GLN A 359 -21.95 0.46 -11.33
CA GLN A 359 -22.00 1.77 -12.00
C GLN A 359 -21.87 2.90 -10.96
N ALA A 360 -22.60 2.77 -9.86
CA ALA A 360 -22.65 3.68 -8.73
C ALA A 360 -22.97 2.88 -7.45
N PRO A 361 -22.82 3.44 -6.24
CA PRO A 361 -23.26 2.79 -5.02
C PRO A 361 -24.73 2.33 -5.13
N GLY A 362 -24.99 1.08 -4.72
CA GLY A 362 -26.30 0.43 -4.80
C GLY A 362 -26.72 -0.01 -6.21
N ARG A 363 -25.91 0.15 -7.25
CA ARG A 363 -26.27 -0.19 -8.64
C ARG A 363 -25.23 -1.12 -9.29
N LEU A 364 -25.55 -2.42 -9.31
CA LEU A 364 -24.66 -3.50 -9.74
C LEU A 364 -25.12 -4.12 -11.06
N PHE A 365 -24.30 -4.03 -12.10
CA PHE A 365 -24.53 -4.70 -13.39
C PHE A 365 -23.88 -6.08 -13.43
N TYR A 366 -24.47 -6.98 -14.19
CA TYR A 366 -23.98 -8.33 -14.37
C TYR A 366 -24.40 -8.92 -15.73
N ARG A 367 -23.62 -9.89 -16.21
CA ARG A 367 -24.03 -10.79 -17.29
C ARG A 367 -24.89 -11.89 -16.68
N SER A 368 -26.06 -12.11 -17.27
CA SER A 368 -27.00 -13.16 -16.87
C SER A 368 -26.75 -14.48 -17.60
N LYS A 369 -27.31 -15.59 -17.07
CA LYS A 369 -27.20 -16.96 -17.63
C LYS A 369 -27.80 -17.06 -19.04
N ASP A 370 -28.77 -16.22 -19.37
CA ASP A 370 -29.40 -16.10 -20.70
C ASP A 370 -28.69 -15.04 -21.58
N HIS A 371 -27.43 -14.72 -21.28
CA HIS A 371 -26.57 -13.83 -22.07
C HIS A 371 -27.09 -12.39 -22.21
N ARG A 372 -27.86 -11.86 -21.24
CA ARG A 372 -28.25 -10.44 -21.19
C ARG A 372 -27.43 -9.64 -20.20
N ILE A 373 -27.41 -8.32 -20.39
CA ILE A 373 -27.03 -7.39 -19.33
C ILE A 373 -28.26 -7.13 -18.46
N LYS A 374 -28.11 -7.39 -17.17
CA LYS A 374 -29.09 -7.07 -16.13
C LYS A 374 -28.40 -6.27 -15.04
N TYR A 375 -29.17 -5.61 -14.20
CA TYR A 375 -28.63 -4.88 -13.07
C TYR A 375 -29.55 -4.94 -11.87
N GLY A 376 -28.96 -4.98 -10.69
CA GLY A 376 -29.62 -4.76 -9.43
C GLY A 376 -29.55 -3.29 -9.03
N GLU A 377 -30.64 -2.76 -8.46
CA GLU A 377 -30.62 -1.49 -7.71
C GLU A 377 -31.11 -1.71 -6.29
N TRP A 378 -30.38 -1.16 -5.33
CA TRP A 378 -30.75 -1.13 -3.92
C TRP A 378 -31.49 0.17 -3.58
N SER A 379 -32.57 0.05 -2.80
CA SER A 379 -33.27 1.16 -2.15
C SER A 379 -33.57 0.81 -0.70
N ALA A 380 -33.75 1.82 0.15
CA ALA A 380 -34.08 1.62 1.55
C ALA A 380 -35.48 0.99 1.74
N GLU A 381 -36.40 1.29 0.83
CA GLU A 381 -37.81 0.86 0.90
C GLU A 381 -38.03 -0.55 0.35
N ALA A 382 -37.42 -0.88 -0.78
CA ALA A 382 -37.66 -2.14 -1.49
C ALA A 382 -36.49 -3.15 -1.40
N GLY A 383 -35.36 -2.74 -0.83
CA GLY A 383 -34.13 -3.52 -0.90
C GLY A 383 -33.62 -3.63 -2.33
N TRP A 384 -32.99 -4.77 -2.65
CA TRP A 384 -32.50 -5.07 -3.99
C TRP A 384 -33.64 -5.43 -4.93
N THR A 385 -33.70 -4.74 -6.07
CA THR A 385 -34.61 -5.04 -7.20
C THR A 385 -33.80 -5.33 -8.45
N SER A 386 -34.19 -6.33 -9.24
CA SER A 386 -33.52 -6.69 -10.50
C SER A 386 -34.24 -6.10 -11.71
N TYR A 387 -33.46 -5.58 -12.64
CA TYR A 387 -33.89 -4.96 -13.88
C TYR A 387 -33.11 -5.52 -15.07
N SER A 388 -33.68 -5.36 -16.26
CA SER A 388 -33.00 -5.68 -17.52
C SER A 388 -32.73 -4.40 -18.30
N THR A 389 -31.63 -4.39 -19.05
CA THR A 389 -31.38 -3.34 -20.05
C THR A 389 -32.16 -3.60 -21.35
N GLY A 390 -32.96 -4.68 -21.44
CA GLY A 390 -33.86 -4.89 -22.57
C GLY A 390 -35.00 -3.86 -22.57
N SER A 391 -35.22 -3.18 -23.70
CA SER A 391 -36.40 -2.31 -23.87
C SER A 391 -37.54 -3.05 -24.58
N ALA A 392 -38.78 -2.67 -24.28
CA ALA A 392 -39.99 -3.23 -24.90
C ALA A 392 -40.09 -2.97 -26.42
N ALA A 393 -39.18 -2.19 -27.01
CA ALA A 393 -39.28 -1.71 -28.39
C ALA A 393 -38.53 -2.57 -29.42
N ASN A 394 -37.47 -3.32 -29.06
CA ASN A 394 -36.54 -3.84 -30.07
C ASN A 394 -36.15 -5.33 -29.97
N ASP A 395 -36.63 -6.10 -28.99
CA ASP A 395 -36.43 -7.56 -28.90
C ASP A 395 -35.03 -8.05 -29.35
N VAL A 396 -33.98 -7.29 -29.03
CA VAL A 396 -32.62 -7.58 -29.52
C VAL A 396 -32.13 -8.79 -28.75
N PRO A 397 -31.80 -9.91 -29.41
CA PRO A 397 -31.36 -11.11 -28.73
C PRO A 397 -30.10 -10.81 -27.93
N ALA A 398 -30.22 -11.03 -26.63
CA ALA A 398 -29.15 -10.92 -25.68
C ALA A 398 -27.99 -11.82 -26.08
N ASN A 399 -26.90 -11.20 -26.52
CA ASN A 399 -25.74 -11.86 -27.11
C ASN A 399 -24.47 -11.56 -26.29
N VAL A 400 -24.58 -11.35 -24.98
CA VAL A 400 -23.47 -10.90 -24.14
C VAL A 400 -22.58 -12.08 -23.75
N ALA A 401 -21.29 -11.98 -24.06
CA ALA A 401 -20.30 -13.02 -23.80
C ALA A 401 -19.30 -12.65 -22.70
N GLY A 402 -19.24 -11.38 -22.27
CA GLY A 402 -18.44 -10.90 -21.14
C GLY A 402 -17.60 -9.66 -21.45
N SER A 403 -16.57 -9.41 -20.64
CA SER A 403 -15.66 -8.25 -20.76
C SER A 403 -16.38 -6.90 -20.64
N LEU A 404 -17.33 -6.82 -19.70
CA LEU A 404 -18.11 -5.61 -19.44
C LEU A 404 -17.20 -4.48 -18.95
N THR A 405 -17.37 -3.28 -19.50
CA THR A 405 -16.68 -2.07 -19.02
C THR A 405 -17.53 -0.83 -19.21
N PHE A 406 -17.57 0.03 -18.20
CA PHE A 406 -18.25 1.31 -18.31
C PHE A 406 -17.40 2.35 -19.03
N GLU A 407 -18.10 3.28 -19.66
CA GLU A 407 -17.52 4.50 -20.17
C GLU A 407 -16.77 5.30 -19.10
N ALA A 408 -15.65 5.89 -19.51
CA ALA A 408 -14.78 6.72 -18.67
C ALA A 408 -14.19 6.01 -17.45
N ASN A 409 -14.04 4.68 -17.51
CA ASN A 409 -13.43 3.92 -16.43
C ASN A 409 -12.01 4.46 -16.10
N GLY A 410 -11.80 4.80 -14.83
CA GLY A 410 -10.58 5.45 -14.33
C GLY A 410 -9.93 4.68 -13.19
N LEU A 411 -9.06 5.37 -12.44
CA LEU A 411 -8.54 4.85 -11.17
C LEU A 411 -9.70 4.48 -10.25
N LEU A 412 -9.63 3.32 -9.60
CA LEU A 412 -10.70 2.73 -8.78
C LEU A 412 -11.45 3.73 -7.88
N HIS A 413 -10.74 4.69 -7.27
CA HIS A 413 -11.27 5.67 -6.30
C HIS A 413 -11.73 7.01 -6.93
N ARG A 414 -11.57 7.20 -8.25
CA ARG A 414 -12.09 8.35 -9.02
C ARG A 414 -12.96 7.88 -10.19
N ARG A 415 -13.41 6.62 -10.18
CA ARG A 415 -14.29 6.08 -11.23
C ARG A 415 -15.64 6.77 -11.14
N THR A 416 -15.95 7.58 -12.14
CA THR A 416 -17.31 8.01 -12.44
C THR A 416 -17.72 7.27 -13.70
N ASN A 417 -18.39 6.13 -13.53
CA ASN A 417 -18.83 5.33 -14.65
C ASN A 417 -19.94 6.08 -15.41
N GLY A 418 -19.81 6.15 -16.74
CA GLY A 418 -20.78 6.81 -17.61
C GLY A 418 -22.08 6.02 -17.79
N ALA A 419 -22.94 6.53 -18.68
CA ALA A 419 -24.22 5.92 -19.02
C ALA A 419 -24.09 4.76 -20.02
N THR A 420 -22.92 4.62 -20.66
CA THR A 420 -22.63 3.59 -21.65
C THR A 420 -21.85 2.43 -21.03
N LEU A 421 -22.32 1.21 -21.25
CA LEU A 421 -21.64 -0.04 -20.90
C LEU A 421 -21.28 -0.78 -22.19
N TYR A 422 -19.99 -1.02 -22.41
CA TYR A 422 -19.45 -1.77 -23.53
C TYR A 422 -19.22 -3.23 -23.13
N TYR A 423 -19.37 -4.15 -24.08
CA TYR A 423 -19.19 -5.58 -23.84
C TYR A 423 -18.79 -6.32 -25.12
N ARG A 424 -18.25 -7.53 -24.94
CA ARG A 424 -18.01 -8.48 -26.04
C ARG A 424 -19.26 -9.32 -26.27
N SER A 425 -19.70 -9.40 -27.52
CA SER A 425 -20.81 -10.25 -27.91
C SER A 425 -20.42 -11.72 -28.12
N LEU A 426 -21.41 -12.62 -28.23
CA LEU A 426 -21.25 -14.04 -28.59
C LEU A 426 -20.69 -14.23 -30.00
N ARG A 427 -20.78 -13.18 -30.84
CA ARG A 427 -20.15 -13.13 -32.17
C ARG A 427 -18.75 -12.54 -32.13
N ASN A 428 -18.21 -12.30 -30.93
CA ASN A 428 -16.93 -11.63 -30.72
C ASN A 428 -16.88 -10.22 -31.36
N THR A 429 -17.99 -9.48 -31.27
CA THR A 429 -18.07 -8.07 -31.68
C THR A 429 -18.12 -7.15 -30.48
N LEU A 430 -17.68 -5.90 -30.65
CA LEU A 430 -17.77 -4.84 -29.65
C LEU A 430 -19.15 -4.20 -29.72
N ASP A 431 -19.98 -4.44 -28.71
CA ASP A 431 -21.34 -3.91 -28.62
C ASP A 431 -21.49 -3.06 -27.34
N TYR A 432 -22.56 -2.28 -27.27
CA TYR A 432 -22.84 -1.43 -26.11
C TYR A 432 -24.33 -1.33 -25.78
N VAL A 433 -24.60 -1.05 -24.51
CA VAL A 433 -25.88 -0.54 -24.04
C VAL A 433 -25.69 0.84 -23.43
N GLU A 434 -26.57 1.77 -23.77
CA GLU A 434 -26.52 3.16 -23.30
C GLU A 434 -27.85 3.52 -22.64
N GLN A 435 -27.80 4.07 -21.43
CA GLN A 435 -28.98 4.63 -20.79
C GLN A 435 -29.21 6.06 -21.30
N ALA A 436 -30.33 6.27 -21.98
CA ALA A 436 -30.74 7.60 -22.42
C ALA A 436 -31.22 8.46 -21.23
N PRO A 437 -31.27 9.81 -21.37
CA PRO A 437 -31.71 10.70 -20.30
C PRO A 437 -33.14 10.48 -19.81
N ASP A 438 -33.98 9.85 -20.64
CA ASP A 438 -35.35 9.45 -20.30
C ASP A 438 -35.43 8.12 -19.53
N GLY A 439 -34.28 7.51 -19.21
CA GLY A 439 -34.17 6.23 -18.51
C GLY A 439 -34.26 5.01 -19.40
N THR A 440 -34.55 5.16 -20.70
CA THR A 440 -34.64 4.04 -21.64
C THR A 440 -33.25 3.51 -22.03
N TRP A 441 -33.19 2.22 -22.34
CA TRP A 441 -31.94 1.57 -22.77
C TRP A 441 -31.88 1.44 -24.29
N ARG A 442 -30.77 1.89 -24.86
CA ARG A 442 -30.44 1.78 -26.29
C ARG A 442 -29.33 0.77 -26.48
N HIS A 443 -29.47 -0.08 -27.49
CA HIS A 443 -28.50 -1.10 -27.84
C HIS A 443 -27.84 -0.72 -29.16
N GLY A 444 -26.54 -0.94 -29.27
CA GLY A 444 -25.80 -0.65 -30.49
C GLY A 444 -24.54 -1.48 -30.63
N SER A 445 -23.94 -1.41 -31.81
CA SER A 445 -22.66 -2.02 -32.11
C SER A 445 -21.64 -0.94 -32.45
N VAL A 446 -20.40 -1.14 -32.01
CA VAL A 446 -19.27 -0.29 -32.40
C VAL A 446 -18.76 -0.78 -33.74
N ALA A 447 -18.93 0.03 -34.79
CA ALA A 447 -18.57 -0.34 -36.16
C ALA A 447 -17.65 0.70 -36.80
N VAL A 448 -16.52 0.27 -37.34
CA VAL A 448 -15.58 1.11 -38.09
C VAL A 448 -15.88 0.96 -39.58
N GLY A 449 -16.19 2.08 -40.26
CA GLY A 449 -16.57 2.04 -41.68
C GLY A 449 -17.80 1.17 -41.96
N GLY A 450 -18.72 1.05 -41.00
CA GLY A 450 -19.92 0.20 -41.10
C GLY A 450 -19.70 -1.28 -40.80
N THR A 451 -18.48 -1.72 -40.50
CA THR A 451 -18.17 -3.11 -40.13
C THR A 451 -18.07 -3.24 -38.60
N PRO A 452 -18.82 -4.13 -37.95
CA PRO A 452 -18.71 -4.38 -36.51
C PRO A 452 -17.28 -4.72 -36.10
N GLU A 453 -16.80 -4.07 -35.04
CA GLU A 453 -15.43 -4.24 -34.58
C GLU A 453 -15.26 -5.57 -33.83
N HIS A 454 -14.19 -6.31 -34.14
CA HIS A 454 -13.90 -7.59 -33.49
C HIS A 454 -13.23 -7.39 -32.12
N VAL A 455 -13.56 -8.25 -31.16
CA VAL A 455 -12.92 -8.30 -29.83
C VAL A 455 -12.57 -9.74 -29.50
N ASP A 456 -11.33 -9.97 -29.09
CA ASP A 456 -10.86 -11.30 -28.72
C ASP A 456 -11.63 -11.86 -27.52
N ALA A 457 -11.87 -13.18 -27.53
CA ALA A 457 -12.54 -13.89 -26.43
C ALA A 457 -11.58 -14.12 -25.24
N VAL A 458 -11.15 -13.04 -24.61
CA VAL A 458 -10.18 -13.01 -23.50
C VAL A 458 -10.68 -12.13 -22.36
N ASP A 459 -10.21 -12.42 -21.14
CA ASP A 459 -10.60 -11.66 -19.95
C ASP A 459 -10.13 -10.19 -20.04
N GLY A 460 -10.99 -9.27 -19.63
CA GLY A 460 -10.66 -7.84 -19.59
C GLY A 460 -10.26 -7.27 -20.95
N ALA A 461 -10.89 -7.71 -22.03
CA ALA A 461 -10.53 -7.32 -23.39
C ALA A 461 -10.84 -5.86 -23.75
N ILE A 462 -11.56 -5.11 -22.91
CA ILE A 462 -12.12 -3.79 -23.23
C ILE A 462 -11.82 -2.80 -22.10
N ALA A 463 -11.28 -1.63 -22.44
CA ALA A 463 -11.16 -0.46 -21.58
C ALA A 463 -11.69 0.80 -22.27
N CYS A 464 -12.21 1.75 -21.51
CA CYS A 464 -12.82 2.97 -22.04
C CYS A 464 -12.30 4.19 -21.26
N PRO A 465 -11.13 4.76 -21.62
CA PRO A 465 -10.52 5.84 -20.85
C PRO A 465 -11.40 7.10 -20.81
N ALA A 466 -12.18 7.37 -21.84
CA ALA A 466 -13.04 8.54 -21.90
C ALA A 466 -14.25 8.27 -22.80
N SER A 467 -15.26 9.12 -22.69
CA SER A 467 -16.40 9.09 -23.61
C SER A 467 -15.92 9.14 -25.05
N GLY A 468 -16.43 8.22 -25.87
CA GLY A 468 -16.04 8.11 -27.28
C GLY A 468 -14.64 7.57 -27.53
N SER A 469 -13.93 7.03 -26.53
CA SER A 469 -12.61 6.41 -26.70
C SER A 469 -12.59 5.01 -26.13
N LEU A 470 -12.22 4.02 -26.95
CA LEU A 470 -12.15 2.62 -26.58
C LEU A 470 -10.77 2.05 -26.88
N ILE A 471 -10.30 1.16 -26.02
CA ILE A 471 -9.11 0.36 -26.23
C ILE A 471 -9.51 -1.10 -26.05
N ILE A 472 -9.21 -1.92 -27.06
CA ILE A 472 -9.58 -3.32 -27.08
C ILE A 472 -8.39 -4.22 -27.41
N VAL A 473 -8.50 -5.49 -27.01
CA VAL A 473 -7.70 -6.58 -27.58
C VAL A 473 -8.44 -7.15 -28.78
N ALA A 474 -7.84 -7.02 -29.96
CA ALA A 474 -8.38 -7.57 -31.20
C ALA A 474 -7.24 -8.18 -32.02
N ASN A 475 -7.40 -9.43 -32.45
CA ASN A 475 -6.39 -10.19 -33.18
C ASN A 475 -5.02 -10.22 -32.46
N ARG A 476 -5.05 -10.36 -31.12
CA ARG A 476 -3.88 -10.34 -30.22
C ARG A 476 -3.05 -9.06 -30.28
N GLN A 477 -3.67 -7.93 -30.60
CA GLN A 477 -3.04 -6.61 -30.61
C GLN A 477 -3.90 -5.60 -29.84
N LEU A 478 -3.25 -4.56 -29.32
CA LEU A 478 -3.98 -3.38 -28.85
C LEU A 478 -4.54 -2.62 -30.04
N ARG A 479 -5.83 -2.30 -29.98
CA ARG A 479 -6.49 -1.42 -30.94
C ARG A 479 -7.22 -0.32 -30.19
N ALA A 480 -7.04 0.92 -30.61
CA ALA A 480 -7.82 2.04 -30.10
C ALA A 480 -8.85 2.48 -31.13
N LEU A 481 -10.03 2.85 -30.66
CA LEU A 481 -11.12 3.38 -31.46
C LEU A 481 -11.51 4.73 -30.88
N ASN A 482 -11.81 5.69 -31.75
CA ASN A 482 -12.28 7.00 -31.36
C ASN A 482 -13.59 7.33 -32.09
N ARG A 483 -14.54 7.91 -31.37
CA ARG A 483 -15.83 8.34 -31.92
C ARG A 483 -15.68 9.76 -32.46
N THR A 484 -15.91 9.92 -33.77
CA THR A 484 -15.97 11.19 -34.48
C THR A 484 -17.43 11.51 -34.85
N PRO A 485 -17.74 12.72 -35.35
CA PRO A 485 -19.07 13.01 -35.89
C PRO A 485 -19.47 12.09 -37.05
N ALA A 486 -18.51 11.49 -37.76
CA ALA A 486 -18.75 10.57 -38.88
C ALA A 486 -18.97 9.11 -38.44
N GLY A 487 -18.70 8.78 -37.17
CA GLY A 487 -18.83 7.42 -36.63
C GLY A 487 -17.61 6.99 -35.83
N TRP A 488 -17.42 5.69 -35.65
CA TRP A 488 -16.22 5.15 -35.02
C TRP A 488 -15.10 4.99 -36.05
N GLU A 489 -13.91 5.44 -35.68
CA GLU A 489 -12.70 5.33 -36.47
C GLU A 489 -11.62 4.58 -35.70
N ALA A 490 -10.84 3.76 -36.40
CA ALA A 490 -9.69 3.10 -35.81
C ALA A 490 -8.50 4.06 -35.75
N VAL A 491 -7.85 4.13 -34.59
CA VAL A 491 -6.58 4.82 -34.43
C VAL A 491 -5.47 3.84 -34.83
N PRO A 492 -4.49 4.24 -35.67
CA PRO A 492 -3.38 3.38 -36.07
C PRO A 492 -2.72 2.71 -34.86
N ALA A 493 -2.70 1.37 -34.86
CA ALA A 493 -2.30 0.58 -33.71
C ALA A 493 -0.80 0.73 -33.36
N PRO A 494 -0.42 0.65 -32.08
CA PRO A 494 0.98 0.56 -31.69
C PRO A 494 1.50 -0.85 -32.04
N PRO A 495 2.82 -1.03 -32.25
CA PRO A 495 3.42 -2.34 -32.44
C PRO A 495 3.56 -3.09 -31.09
N LEU A 496 2.46 -3.22 -30.33
CA LEU A 496 2.44 -3.88 -29.02
C LEU A 496 1.40 -5.01 -29.00
N PRO A 497 1.86 -6.28 -28.99
CA PRO A 497 0.98 -7.43 -28.82
C PRO A 497 0.22 -7.38 -27.50
N ALA A 498 -1.02 -7.86 -27.51
CA ALA A 498 -1.85 -7.99 -26.31
C ALA A 498 -2.55 -9.36 -26.31
N LEU A 499 -2.54 -10.01 -25.16
CA LEU A 499 -3.23 -11.27 -24.89
C LEU A 499 -4.53 -11.03 -24.12
N SER A 500 -4.52 -10.23 -23.06
CA SER A 500 -5.70 -10.00 -22.20
C SER A 500 -5.53 -8.79 -21.27
N SER A 501 -6.57 -8.52 -20.46
CA SER A 501 -6.57 -7.62 -19.29
C SER A 501 -6.10 -6.20 -19.58
N VAL A 502 -6.75 -5.56 -20.54
CA VAL A 502 -6.52 -4.14 -20.85
C VAL A 502 -7.09 -3.26 -19.75
N THR A 503 -6.27 -2.37 -19.22
CA THR A 503 -6.69 -1.35 -18.24
C THR A 503 -5.99 -0.04 -18.52
N VAL A 504 -6.54 1.05 -17.99
CA VAL A 504 -6.04 2.41 -18.23
C VAL A 504 -5.71 3.12 -16.91
N GLU A 505 -4.62 3.86 -16.91
CA GLU A 505 -4.25 4.82 -15.88
C GLU A 505 -4.41 6.24 -16.42
N LYS A 506 -5.28 7.01 -15.76
CA LYS A 506 -5.36 8.46 -15.97
C LYS A 506 -4.34 9.12 -15.05
N THR A 507 -3.35 9.81 -15.62
CA THR A 507 -2.33 10.52 -14.84
C THR A 507 -2.87 11.80 -14.23
N ASP A 508 -3.86 12.42 -14.86
CA ASP A 508 -4.62 13.54 -14.32
C ASP A 508 -6.03 13.59 -14.97
N ALA A 509 -6.98 14.30 -14.35
CA ALA A 509 -8.37 14.33 -14.81
C ALA A 509 -8.61 15.28 -16.01
N ALA A 510 -7.65 16.16 -16.32
CA ALA A 510 -7.78 17.19 -17.35
C ALA A 510 -7.06 16.81 -18.66
N SER A 511 -6.20 15.80 -18.62
CA SER A 511 -5.33 15.37 -19.69
C SER A 511 -6.00 14.32 -20.54
N SER A 512 -5.78 14.47 -21.83
CA SER A 512 -6.12 13.47 -22.83
C SER A 512 -5.15 12.28 -22.82
N ASN A 513 -4.06 12.31 -22.04
CA ASN A 513 -3.06 11.25 -22.04
C ASN A 513 -3.33 10.23 -20.94
N VAL A 514 -3.30 8.96 -21.32
CA VAL A 514 -3.42 7.81 -20.42
C VAL A 514 -2.30 6.82 -20.67
N ILE A 515 -2.00 6.02 -19.66
CA ILE A 515 -1.15 4.84 -19.82
C ILE A 515 -2.08 3.63 -19.91
N VAL A 516 -1.97 2.89 -21.00
CA VAL A 516 -2.67 1.64 -21.25
C VAL A 516 -1.78 0.51 -20.80
N TYR A 517 -2.32 -0.44 -20.04
CA TYR A 517 -1.63 -1.66 -19.64
C TYR A 517 -2.34 -2.87 -20.21
N CYS A 518 -1.60 -3.92 -20.53
CA CYS A 518 -2.14 -5.20 -20.96
C CYS A 518 -1.21 -6.36 -20.55
N VAL A 519 -1.72 -7.59 -20.62
CA VAL A 519 -0.90 -8.79 -20.60
C VAL A 519 -0.50 -9.15 -22.01
N THR A 520 0.76 -9.47 -22.26
CA THR A 520 1.29 -9.88 -23.57
C THR A 520 1.24 -11.40 -23.78
N PRO A 521 1.36 -11.91 -25.03
CA PRO A 521 1.36 -13.36 -25.29
C PRO A 521 2.48 -14.16 -24.60
N ASP A 522 3.57 -13.51 -24.21
CA ASP A 522 4.67 -14.06 -23.41
C ASP A 522 4.46 -13.88 -21.90
N TYR A 523 3.22 -13.60 -21.46
CA TYR A 523 2.81 -13.53 -20.05
C TYR A 523 3.57 -12.46 -19.25
N HIS A 524 3.76 -11.28 -19.84
CA HIS A 524 4.27 -10.11 -19.15
C HIS A 524 3.22 -9.00 -19.12
N VAL A 525 3.31 -8.11 -18.15
CA VAL A 525 2.61 -6.82 -18.25
C VAL A 525 3.36 -5.93 -19.23
N ALA A 526 2.68 -5.34 -20.18
CA ALA A 526 3.20 -4.28 -21.03
C ALA A 526 2.40 -2.99 -20.84
N PHE A 527 2.99 -1.88 -21.29
CA PHE A 527 2.33 -0.59 -21.27
C PHE A 527 2.48 0.16 -22.59
N ALA A 528 1.53 1.05 -22.86
CA ALA A 528 1.58 1.96 -23.97
C ALA A 528 0.93 3.31 -23.61
N ARG A 529 1.55 4.43 -23.99
CA ARG A 529 0.94 5.76 -23.86
C ARG A 529 -0.01 6.05 -25.02
N TYR A 530 -1.20 6.51 -24.66
CA TYR A 530 -2.28 6.84 -25.59
C TYR A 530 -2.88 8.20 -25.26
N SER A 531 -3.06 9.03 -26.28
CA SER A 531 -3.83 10.25 -26.19
C SER A 531 -5.24 10.02 -26.73
N HIS A 532 -6.25 10.18 -25.89
CA HIS A 532 -7.69 10.14 -26.23
C HIS A 532 -8.23 11.50 -26.69
N ALA A 533 -7.37 12.44 -27.06
CA ALA A 533 -7.78 13.77 -27.49
C ALA A 533 -8.71 13.70 -28.70
N ALA A 534 -9.90 14.32 -28.62
CA ALA A 534 -10.92 14.25 -29.66
C ALA A 534 -10.42 14.70 -31.05
N THR A 535 -9.47 15.65 -31.12
CA THR A 535 -8.97 16.22 -32.37
C THR A 535 -7.72 15.53 -32.93
N ALA A 536 -7.02 14.73 -32.13
CA ALA A 536 -5.76 14.09 -32.54
C ALA A 536 -5.46 12.85 -31.69
N PRO A 537 -6.34 11.84 -31.68
CA PRO A 537 -6.13 10.64 -30.90
C PRO A 537 -4.95 9.86 -31.48
N ARG A 538 -3.99 9.46 -30.64
CA ARG A 538 -2.75 8.83 -31.11
C ARG A 538 -2.09 8.02 -30.03
N TRP A 539 -1.29 7.05 -30.46
CA TRP A 539 -0.29 6.41 -29.62
C TRP A 539 1.01 7.21 -29.72
N ASP A 540 1.67 7.45 -28.59
CA ASP A 540 2.96 8.18 -28.60
C ASP A 540 4.05 7.32 -29.25
N SER A 541 4.90 7.93 -30.10
CA SER A 541 5.74 7.20 -31.05
C SER A 541 7.25 7.17 -30.77
N THR A 542 7.77 7.73 -29.66
CA THR A 542 9.24 7.92 -29.53
C THR A 542 9.92 7.37 -28.25
N TYR A 543 10.93 6.55 -28.55
CA TYR A 543 12.25 6.23 -27.95
C TYR A 543 12.77 6.83 -26.62
N LEU A 544 11.93 7.29 -25.69
CA LEU A 544 12.36 7.47 -24.29
C LEU A 544 11.43 6.86 -23.23
N SER A 545 10.33 6.22 -23.62
CA SER A 545 9.48 5.26 -22.84
C SER A 545 8.04 5.23 -23.38
N GLY A 546 7.85 5.20 -24.71
CA GLY A 546 6.52 5.29 -25.33
C GLY A 546 5.67 4.06 -25.06
N HIS A 547 6.15 2.88 -25.47
CA HIS A 547 5.51 1.58 -25.26
C HIS A 547 6.59 0.54 -24.87
N GLY A 548 6.21 -0.52 -24.15
CA GLY A 548 7.12 -1.63 -23.90
C GLY A 548 6.63 -2.67 -22.92
N THR A 549 7.19 -3.86 -23.02
CA THR A 549 7.03 -4.92 -22.02
C THR A 549 7.77 -4.57 -20.75
N ILE A 550 7.11 -4.68 -19.61
CA ILE A 550 7.74 -4.58 -18.30
C ILE A 550 8.44 -5.91 -18.05
N ALA A 551 9.72 -6.01 -18.40
CA ALA A 551 10.50 -7.25 -18.29
C ALA A 551 10.46 -7.89 -16.89
N ALA A 552 10.32 -7.07 -15.85
CA ALA A 552 10.24 -7.54 -14.48
C ALA A 552 8.84 -8.14 -14.14
N ALA A 553 7.78 -7.74 -14.86
CA ALA A 553 6.40 -8.13 -14.63
C ALA A 553 6.02 -9.44 -15.35
N GLY A 554 6.86 -10.46 -15.26
CA GLY A 554 6.58 -11.78 -15.83
C GLY A 554 5.51 -12.54 -15.04
N ASN A 555 5.12 -13.69 -15.58
CA ASN A 555 4.07 -14.55 -15.02
C ASN A 555 2.74 -13.82 -14.85
N ALA A 556 2.36 -12.92 -15.78
CA ALA A 556 1.08 -12.23 -15.77
C ALA A 556 0.03 -13.09 -16.50
N TRP A 557 -1.05 -13.45 -15.80
CA TRP A 557 -2.10 -14.35 -16.29
C TRP A 557 -3.49 -13.73 -16.34
N GLY A 558 -3.63 -12.47 -15.90
CA GLY A 558 -4.86 -11.71 -16.10
C GLY A 558 -4.96 -10.51 -15.16
N ASP A 559 -6.19 -10.15 -14.80
CA ASP A 559 -6.64 -9.07 -13.90
C ASP A 559 -5.55 -8.07 -13.51
N ILE A 560 -5.42 -6.98 -14.28
CA ILE A 560 -4.55 -5.86 -13.95
C ILE A 560 -5.37 -4.78 -13.24
N ILE A 561 -5.01 -4.48 -12.00
CA ILE A 561 -5.55 -3.37 -11.22
C ILE A 561 -4.53 -2.23 -11.20
N VAL A 562 -4.92 -1.08 -11.79
CA VAL A 562 -4.18 0.16 -11.66
C VAL A 562 -4.48 0.80 -10.31
N THR A 563 -3.44 1.05 -9.53
CA THR A 563 -3.54 1.66 -8.19
C THR A 563 -3.03 3.10 -8.14
N GLY A 564 -2.58 3.60 -9.30
CA GLY A 564 -2.11 4.97 -9.53
C GLY A 564 -0.59 5.12 -9.43
N ASN A 565 -0.08 6.20 -10.02
CA ASN A 565 1.34 6.57 -10.09
C ASN A 565 2.23 5.44 -10.64
N SER A 566 1.80 4.82 -11.74
CA SER A 566 2.50 3.69 -12.36
C SER A 566 2.74 2.53 -11.39
N ARG A 567 1.76 2.29 -10.51
CA ARG A 567 1.68 1.11 -9.65
C ARG A 567 0.53 0.22 -10.07
N LEU A 568 0.85 -1.03 -10.33
CA LEU A 568 -0.07 -2.06 -10.78
C LEU A 568 -0.06 -3.21 -9.78
N VAL A 569 -1.22 -3.83 -9.61
CA VAL A 569 -1.33 -5.18 -9.06
C VAL A 569 -1.85 -6.06 -10.17
N TYR A 570 -1.27 -7.24 -10.35
CA TYR A 570 -1.72 -8.16 -11.38
C TYR A 570 -1.73 -9.60 -10.86
N ARG A 571 -2.65 -10.39 -11.41
CA ARG A 571 -2.73 -11.82 -11.15
C ARG A 571 -1.67 -12.56 -11.94
N GLY A 572 -0.92 -13.41 -11.26
CA GLY A 572 -0.05 -14.40 -11.90
C GLY A 572 -0.63 -15.80 -11.93
N ALA A 573 0.13 -16.79 -12.41
CA ALA A 573 -0.33 -18.17 -12.64
C ALA A 573 -0.89 -18.93 -11.44
N ASN A 574 -1.02 -18.30 -10.27
CA ASN A 574 -1.73 -18.68 -9.04
C ASN A 574 -1.43 -17.68 -7.90
N SER A 575 -0.95 -16.49 -8.22
CA SER A 575 -0.35 -15.58 -7.25
C SER A 575 -0.82 -14.16 -7.48
N ILE A 576 -0.56 -13.30 -6.50
CA ILE A 576 -0.72 -11.85 -6.64
C ILE A 576 0.66 -11.23 -6.71
N ASN A 577 0.87 -10.38 -7.69
CA ASN A 577 2.11 -9.63 -7.88
C ASN A 577 1.76 -8.14 -8.00
N SER A 578 2.69 -7.27 -7.65
CA SER A 578 2.62 -5.86 -7.99
C SER A 578 3.89 -5.38 -8.65
N VAL A 579 3.74 -4.37 -9.50
CA VAL A 579 4.88 -3.62 -10.04
C VAL A 579 4.69 -2.15 -9.79
N ARG A 580 5.80 -1.46 -9.58
CA ARG A 580 5.84 -0.01 -9.39
C ARG A 580 7.02 0.58 -10.15
N TRP A 581 6.81 1.71 -10.79
CA TRP A 581 7.90 2.50 -11.35
C TRP A 581 8.67 3.28 -10.27
N CYS A 582 9.98 3.04 -10.16
CA CYS A 582 10.95 3.75 -9.31
C CYS A 582 12.34 3.76 -9.97
N ASP A 583 12.58 4.63 -10.97
CA ASP A 583 13.81 4.60 -11.82
C ASP A 583 14.04 3.25 -12.52
N GLY A 584 12.92 2.60 -12.84
CA GLY A 584 12.87 1.22 -13.28
C GLY A 584 11.67 0.52 -12.66
N TRP A 585 11.27 -0.60 -13.24
CA TRP A 585 10.15 -1.38 -12.71
C TRP A 585 10.63 -2.29 -11.58
N LEU A 586 10.12 -2.04 -10.38
CA LEU A 586 10.28 -2.91 -9.22
C LEU A 586 9.12 -3.89 -9.13
N VAL A 587 9.41 -5.13 -8.77
CA VAL A 587 8.41 -6.19 -8.59
C VAL A 587 8.26 -6.47 -7.12
N GLU A 588 7.03 -6.66 -6.70
CA GLU A 588 6.61 -6.96 -5.35
C GLU A 588 5.78 -8.24 -5.43
N ARG A 589 6.15 -9.28 -4.69
CA ARG A 589 5.45 -10.57 -4.70
C ARG A 589 4.71 -10.80 -3.39
N TYR A 590 3.44 -11.18 -3.47
CA TYR A 590 2.65 -11.57 -2.32
C TYR A 590 2.79 -13.08 -2.13
N ASP A 591 3.95 -13.51 -1.62
CA ASP A 591 4.29 -14.93 -1.52
C ASP A 591 3.31 -15.74 -0.65
N GLY A 592 2.57 -15.07 0.25
CA GLY A 592 1.49 -15.69 1.03
C GLY A 592 0.28 -16.12 0.21
N VAL A 593 0.14 -15.66 -1.04
CA VAL A 593 -0.98 -15.99 -1.93
C VAL A 593 -0.51 -16.89 -3.07
N GLN A 594 -0.90 -18.15 -3.01
CA GLN A 594 -0.53 -19.20 -3.99
C GLN A 594 -1.74 -19.93 -4.58
N ASN A 595 -2.95 -19.37 -4.43
CA ASN A 595 -4.19 -19.94 -4.93
C ASN A 595 -5.06 -18.93 -5.69
N CYS A 596 -4.57 -17.75 -6.07
CA CYS A 596 -5.38 -16.75 -6.78
C CYS A 596 -5.63 -17.18 -8.22
N GLU A 597 -6.84 -17.68 -8.49
CA GLU A 597 -7.24 -18.23 -9.78
C GLU A 597 -7.76 -17.12 -10.72
N TRP A 598 -8.63 -16.23 -10.21
CA TRP A 598 -9.31 -15.18 -10.97
C TRP A 598 -10.03 -14.17 -10.07
N GLY A 599 -10.54 -13.09 -10.66
CA GLY A 599 -11.44 -12.15 -9.98
C GLY A 599 -10.72 -11.25 -8.97
N LEU A 600 -9.45 -10.91 -9.23
CA LEU A 600 -8.69 -10.03 -8.35
C LEU A 600 -9.35 -8.65 -8.28
N ALA A 601 -9.71 -8.25 -7.07
CA ALA A 601 -10.23 -6.94 -6.72
C ALA A 601 -9.42 -6.36 -5.56
N ARG A 602 -9.35 -5.04 -5.47
CA ARG A 602 -8.65 -4.31 -4.41
C ARG A 602 -9.59 -3.24 -3.86
N GLN A 603 -9.57 -3.03 -2.55
CA GLN A 603 -10.30 -1.92 -1.91
C GLN A 603 -9.36 -0.76 -1.59
N ALA A 604 -9.95 0.40 -1.31
CA ALA A 604 -9.21 1.58 -0.90
C ALA A 604 -8.35 1.32 0.35
N ASP A 605 -8.81 0.52 1.32
CA ASP A 605 -8.08 0.22 2.56
C ASP A 605 -6.89 -0.76 2.41
N ASN A 606 -6.46 -1.02 1.17
CA ASN A 606 -5.38 -1.94 0.80
C ASN A 606 -5.70 -3.44 1.00
N SER A 607 -6.94 -3.81 1.28
CA SER A 607 -7.36 -5.21 1.21
C SER A 607 -7.53 -5.69 -0.23
N PHE A 608 -7.28 -6.98 -0.44
CA PHE A 608 -7.53 -7.66 -1.70
C PHE A 608 -8.59 -8.72 -1.53
N TYR A 609 -9.39 -8.90 -2.57
CA TYR A 609 -10.34 -9.99 -2.70
C TYR A 609 -10.06 -10.72 -3.99
N TYR A 610 -10.18 -12.03 -3.99
CA TYR A 610 -9.97 -12.84 -5.18
C TYR A 610 -10.69 -14.16 -5.03
N VAL A 611 -10.84 -14.87 -6.14
CA VAL A 611 -11.39 -16.23 -6.14
C VAL A 611 -10.25 -17.23 -6.23
N GLY A 612 -10.25 -18.16 -5.29
CA GLY A 612 -9.26 -19.22 -5.17
C GLY A 612 -9.50 -20.37 -6.14
N LYS A 613 -8.54 -21.31 -6.21
CA LYS A 613 -8.58 -22.49 -7.09
C LYS A 613 -9.82 -23.38 -6.92
N GLN A 614 -10.42 -23.42 -5.74
CA GLN A 614 -11.61 -24.22 -5.47
C GLN A 614 -12.90 -23.42 -5.73
N GLY A 615 -12.77 -22.20 -6.26
CA GLY A 615 -13.83 -21.22 -6.41
C GLY A 615 -14.04 -20.38 -5.14
N GLU A 616 -13.29 -20.59 -4.07
CA GLU A 616 -13.51 -19.92 -2.79
C GLU A 616 -13.21 -18.43 -2.83
N VAL A 617 -14.10 -17.57 -2.32
CA VAL A 617 -13.79 -16.14 -2.18
C VAL A 617 -12.82 -15.93 -1.02
N CYS A 618 -11.66 -15.36 -1.33
CA CYS A 618 -10.55 -15.13 -0.42
C CYS A 618 -10.39 -13.64 -0.12
N CYS A 619 -9.86 -13.31 1.07
CA CYS A 619 -9.44 -11.96 1.42
C CYS A 619 -7.99 -11.95 1.91
N LEU A 620 -7.24 -10.91 1.50
CA LEU A 620 -5.91 -10.62 1.99
C LEU A 620 -5.87 -9.22 2.60
N ARG A 621 -5.58 -9.14 3.90
CA ARG A 621 -5.41 -7.88 4.63
C ARG A 621 -3.94 -7.62 4.93
N TRP A 622 -3.41 -6.51 4.40
CA TRP A 622 -2.11 -5.94 4.80
C TRP A 622 -0.95 -6.95 4.80
N ASP A 623 -0.88 -7.79 3.76
CA ASP A 623 0.30 -8.65 3.56
C ASP A 623 1.49 -7.82 3.07
N ALA A 624 2.69 -8.25 3.46
CA ALA A 624 3.94 -7.54 3.21
C ALA A 624 4.65 -8.12 1.97
N PRO A 625 4.56 -7.50 0.79
CA PRO A 625 5.19 -8.09 -0.39
C PRO A 625 6.71 -8.16 -0.26
N VAL A 626 7.30 -9.18 -0.90
CA VAL A 626 8.75 -9.30 -1.08
C VAL A 626 9.15 -8.51 -2.32
N CYS A 627 10.06 -7.56 -2.19
CA CYS A 627 10.58 -6.76 -3.29
C CYS A 627 11.68 -7.52 -4.05
N SER A 628 11.66 -7.46 -5.38
CA SER A 628 12.66 -8.11 -6.24
C SER A 628 14.06 -7.53 -6.10
N VAL A 629 14.16 -6.24 -5.76
CA VAL A 629 15.42 -5.63 -5.32
C VAL A 629 15.55 -5.89 -3.83
N ALA A 630 16.11 -7.05 -3.49
CA ALA A 630 16.50 -7.35 -2.12
C ALA A 630 17.42 -6.22 -1.63
N CYS A 631 17.14 -5.66 -0.45
CA CYS A 631 18.13 -4.79 0.18
C CYS A 631 19.40 -5.64 0.37
N VAL A 632 20.53 -5.18 -0.18
CA VAL A 632 21.83 -5.81 0.11
C VAL A 632 21.94 -5.81 1.64
N PRO A 633 22.10 -6.98 2.29
CA PRO A 633 22.26 -7.02 3.73
C PRO A 633 23.39 -6.06 4.12
N PRO A 634 23.27 -5.32 5.23
CA PRO A 634 24.36 -4.47 5.69
C PRO A 634 25.68 -5.25 5.65
N GLY A 635 26.68 -4.67 4.99
CA GLY A 635 27.93 -5.35 4.64
C GLY A 635 28.54 -6.11 5.81
N ARG A 636 29.31 -7.17 5.53
CA ARG A 636 30.11 -7.82 6.58
C ARG A 636 30.92 -6.73 7.31
N PRO A 637 30.92 -6.70 8.65
CA PRO A 637 31.70 -5.70 9.37
C PRO A 637 33.15 -5.82 8.91
N PRO A 638 33.91 -4.71 8.86
CA PRO A 638 35.35 -4.83 8.94
C PRO A 638 35.65 -5.72 10.15
N ARG A 639 36.55 -6.70 10.00
CA ARG A 639 36.92 -7.62 11.08
C ARG A 639 37.36 -6.79 12.29
N GLN A 640 36.45 -6.51 13.22
CA GLN A 640 36.84 -6.11 14.57
C GLN A 640 37.57 -7.32 15.13
N LYS A 641 38.87 -7.16 15.40
CA LYS A 641 39.58 -8.11 16.25
C LYS A 641 38.76 -8.23 17.53
N PRO A 642 38.47 -9.45 18.01
CA PRO A 642 37.71 -9.60 19.24
C PRO A 642 38.38 -8.76 20.34
N PRO A 643 37.62 -8.07 21.20
CA PRO A 643 38.20 -7.43 22.36
C PRO A 643 39.01 -8.50 23.10
N ARG A 644 40.26 -8.18 23.44
CA ARG A 644 41.10 -9.06 24.27
C ARG A 644 40.27 -9.44 25.49
N LYS A 645 40.00 -10.75 25.61
CA LYS A 645 39.30 -11.43 26.71
C LYS A 645 39.18 -10.57 27.97
N TRP A 646 37.97 -10.12 28.29
CA TRP A 646 37.61 -9.77 29.66
C TRP A 646 37.69 -11.06 30.48
N ARG A 647 38.85 -11.32 31.08
CA ARG A 647 38.99 -12.32 32.13
C ARG A 647 38.28 -11.75 33.35
N TRP A 648 37.09 -12.26 33.61
CA TRP A 648 36.48 -12.25 34.92
C TRP A 648 37.47 -12.90 35.89
N TRP A 649 38.09 -12.10 36.76
CA TRP A 649 38.69 -12.60 37.98
C TRP A 649 37.66 -12.44 39.08
N TRP A 650 37.08 -13.56 39.49
CA TRP A 650 36.50 -13.68 40.81
C TRP A 650 37.65 -13.77 41.81
N GLN A 651 37.75 -12.76 42.68
CA GLN A 651 38.11 -12.90 44.09
C GLN A 651 37.28 -11.89 44.88
#